data_AF-A0AAV1IHW1-F1
#
_entry.id   AF-A0AAV1IHW1-F1
#
_cell.length_a   1.000
_cell.length_b   1.000
_cell.length_c   1.000
_cell.angle_alpha   90.00
_cell.angle_beta   90.00
_cell.angle_gamma   90.00
#
_symmetry.space_group_name_H-M   'P 1'
#
loop_
_entity.id
_entity.type
_entity.pdbx_description
1 polymer ?
#
loop_
_entity_poly.entity_id
_entity_poly.type
_entity_poly.pdbx_seq_one_letter_code
_entity_poly.pdbx_strand_id
1 'polypeptide(L)'
;MRTAHQTYNPCPPTTTARFSIPPVPRHGLRHKAASKPLPRDVIMNLAQRTGIVSAATVTADEERVEEATMSEVEIWNGKNRLQTQVVDVSKDTVAIRSIDWDRDRFDIEFGLEKGTTYNSYIIYGDKTALVDASHEKFRGLYMDTLKKELKSKGRKLDYVVVSHTEPDHSGLIPDILDTFPEASVVGSKVALMYLKGLTHRPFEQTPVKGGDKMELGASHTLEFVMAPNLHWPDTMFSFDHATGVMYTCDAFGAHYATAAPFDTELQALAPHFRFYYDCLMRPNARSVLTALRKVKDLDYTTVATGHGPIIRYNLEELVGRYRNWSESVEKATAKVAVLYASDYGFSDRLSQTIARGITKANVAVEMLDLLSADPQELVEVVGRATGVVLMAPPVEHAEAAASISTLLSSLKPKQKIVVAESYGGKDEPVDTLVASLVDINMTPLFDPLRVKQTPDQSIYQAYEETGTDLAQALTQKESVAKKKAAMSPDIAKALARLSSGLYVVTADSKGAKGAMIASWVAQASFEPLGLTVAVAKDRAIESLMQVGDPFVLNCLGEAKYGVLMKHFLQRFPPGADRFAGVDTFEANNGAPALSEAIAYIECKVKSRMETNDHWITYAEVTSGGLTDADAKTAVHRRKVANYY
;
A
#
# COMPACT_ATOMS: atom_id res chain seq x y z
N MET A 1 -22.62 88.62 45.08
CA MET A 1 -22.31 87.17 45.23
C MET A 1 -23.40 86.40 44.49
N ARG A 2 -23.18 86.04 43.21
CA ARG A 2 -22.70 84.74 42.66
C ARG A 2 -23.83 83.67 42.62
N THR A 3 -24.65 83.53 41.56
CA THR A 3 -24.50 82.94 40.18
C THR A 3 -24.51 81.39 40.16
N ALA A 4 -25.50 80.62 39.64
CA ALA A 4 -26.13 80.48 38.29
C ALA A 4 -25.24 79.66 37.30
N HIS A 5 -25.65 78.72 36.41
CA HIS A 5 -26.89 78.44 35.64
C HIS A 5 -26.83 77.06 34.89
N GLN A 6 -27.99 76.36 34.72
CA GLN A 6 -28.63 75.79 33.47
C GLN A 6 -27.84 74.97 32.41
N THR A 7 -28.33 74.00 31.60
CA THR A 7 -29.65 73.50 31.09
C THR A 7 -29.40 72.15 30.30
N TYR A 8 -30.23 71.08 30.30
CA TYR A 8 -31.50 70.78 29.57
C TYR A 8 -31.41 70.88 28.02
N ASN A 9 -31.96 70.06 27.10
CA ASN A 9 -32.78 68.81 27.02
C ASN A 9 -32.94 68.42 25.49
N PRO A 10 -33.99 67.76 24.93
CA PRO A 10 -34.17 66.32 24.58
C PRO A 10 -34.46 65.97 23.06
N CYS A 11 -34.79 64.69 22.80
CA CYS A 11 -35.22 63.89 21.60
C CYS A 11 -36.00 64.57 20.41
N PRO A 12 -36.02 64.02 19.15
CA PRO A 12 -37.06 63.04 18.71
C PRO A 12 -36.65 62.04 17.55
N PRO A 13 -37.55 61.17 17.02
CA PRO A 13 -37.21 60.01 16.16
C PRO A 13 -37.46 60.17 14.64
N THR A 14 -37.19 59.10 13.88
CA THR A 14 -37.54 58.76 12.47
C THR A 14 -36.70 59.37 11.32
N THR A 15 -36.11 58.52 10.46
CA THR A 15 -36.47 58.38 9.03
C THR A 15 -35.61 57.35 8.29
N THR A 16 -36.26 56.48 7.54
CA THR A 16 -35.73 55.67 6.44
C THR A 16 -35.12 56.55 5.34
N ALA A 17 -33.87 56.30 4.95
CA ALA A 17 -33.28 56.85 3.73
C ALA A 17 -32.73 55.73 2.84
N ARG A 18 -33.25 55.70 1.61
CA ARG A 18 -32.94 54.76 0.53
C ARG A 18 -31.52 55.00 -0.01
N PHE A 19 -30.78 53.93 -0.31
CA PHE A 19 -29.76 53.96 -1.36
C PHE A 19 -30.25 53.15 -2.56
N SER A 20 -30.37 53.86 -3.68
CA SER A 20 -30.89 53.41 -4.96
C SER A 20 -29.86 52.57 -5.71
N ILE A 21 -30.25 51.36 -6.13
CA ILE A 21 -29.51 50.55 -7.11
C ILE A 21 -30.07 50.90 -8.51
N PRO A 22 -29.23 51.23 -9.51
CA PRO A 22 -29.71 51.53 -10.86
C PRO A 22 -30.24 50.26 -11.57
N PRO A 23 -31.24 50.38 -12.46
CA PRO A 23 -31.85 49.23 -13.11
C PRO A 23 -30.98 48.66 -14.24
N VAL A 24 -30.83 47.34 -14.26
CA VAL A 24 -30.28 46.57 -15.39
C VAL A 24 -31.39 46.37 -16.44
N PRO A 25 -31.11 46.52 -17.76
CA PRO A 25 -32.15 46.42 -18.79
C PRO A 25 -32.67 45.00 -18.95
N ARG A 26 -33.99 44.83 -18.96
CA ARG A 26 -34.65 43.59 -19.39
C ARG A 26 -34.78 43.59 -20.91
N HIS A 27 -34.14 42.65 -21.58
CA HIS A 27 -34.61 42.15 -22.87
C HIS A 27 -35.23 40.78 -22.67
N GLY A 28 -36.54 40.71 -22.94
CA GLY A 28 -37.33 39.51 -22.82
C GLY A 28 -37.22 38.64 -24.05
N LEU A 29 -37.21 37.32 -23.83
CA LEU A 29 -37.73 36.35 -24.78
C LEU A 29 -38.68 35.44 -24.02
N ARG A 30 -39.97 35.56 -24.38
CA ARG A 30 -41.05 34.67 -23.96
C ARG A 30 -40.87 33.31 -24.65
N HIS A 31 -40.91 32.22 -23.89
CA HIS A 31 -41.32 30.92 -24.43
C HIS A 31 -42.49 30.35 -23.64
N LYS A 32 -43.55 30.03 -24.39
CA LYS A 32 -44.79 29.40 -23.95
C LYS A 32 -44.52 27.99 -23.42
N ALA A 33 -45.13 27.67 -22.28
CA ALA A 33 -45.27 26.31 -21.79
C ALA A 33 -46.25 25.52 -22.67
N ALA A 34 -45.82 24.35 -23.15
CA ALA A 34 -46.69 23.27 -23.59
C ALA A 34 -45.97 21.95 -23.26
N SER A 35 -46.39 21.32 -22.17
CA SER A 35 -45.91 20.02 -21.70
C SER A 35 -46.47 18.89 -22.56
N LYS A 36 -45.59 18.14 -23.22
CA LYS A 36 -45.81 16.73 -23.59
C LYS A 36 -44.72 15.90 -22.89
N PRO A 37 -45.04 14.78 -22.22
CA PRO A 37 -44.03 13.92 -21.63
C PRO A 37 -43.26 13.17 -22.74
N LEU A 38 -41.94 13.06 -22.56
CA LEU A 38 -41.04 12.34 -23.45
C LEU A 38 -41.29 10.81 -23.40
N PRO A 39 -41.00 10.07 -24.49
CA PRO A 39 -41.15 8.61 -24.52
C PRO A 39 -40.21 7.91 -23.53
N ARG A 40 -40.67 6.76 -23.00
CA ARG A 40 -40.02 5.95 -21.95
C ARG A 40 -38.57 5.52 -22.27
N ASP A 41 -38.14 5.64 -23.51
CA ASP A 41 -36.90 5.06 -24.02
C ASP A 41 -35.68 5.98 -23.76
N VAL A 42 -35.91 7.23 -23.33
CA VAL A 42 -34.86 8.20 -22.96
C VAL A 42 -34.57 8.20 -21.45
N ILE A 43 -35.45 7.62 -20.63
CA ILE A 43 -35.27 7.53 -19.16
C ILE A 43 -34.30 6.40 -18.78
N MET A 44 -34.04 5.43 -19.68
CA MET A 44 -33.12 4.32 -19.40
C MET A 44 -31.63 4.62 -19.65
N ASN A 45 -31.25 5.83 -20.09
CA ASN A 45 -29.85 6.11 -20.45
C ASN A 45 -29.16 7.21 -19.61
N LEU A 46 -29.77 7.63 -18.49
CA LEU A 46 -29.15 8.57 -17.53
C LEU A 46 -28.92 7.96 -16.13
N ALA A 47 -29.45 6.77 -15.84
CA ALA A 47 -29.23 6.09 -14.55
C ALA A 47 -27.89 5.33 -14.47
N GLN A 48 -27.14 5.17 -15.57
CA GLN A 48 -25.84 4.50 -15.60
C GLN A 48 -24.63 5.41 -15.31
N ARG A 49 -24.82 6.67 -14.89
CA ARG A 49 -23.70 7.62 -14.66
C ARG A 49 -23.67 8.31 -13.30
N THR A 50 -24.55 7.96 -12.37
CA THR A 50 -24.50 8.43 -10.98
C THR A 50 -24.75 7.25 -10.06
N GLY A 51 -23.66 6.62 -9.61
CA GLY A 51 -23.68 5.46 -8.72
C GLY A 51 -24.24 5.80 -7.35
N ILE A 52 -25.57 5.80 -7.25
CA ILE A 52 -26.32 5.74 -5.99
C ILE A 52 -27.39 4.67 -6.23
N VAL A 53 -27.06 3.42 -5.91
CA VAL A 53 -28.07 2.36 -5.82
C VAL A 53 -28.58 2.35 -4.39
N SER A 54 -29.84 2.75 -4.23
CA SER A 54 -30.57 2.67 -2.98
C SER A 54 -30.82 1.19 -2.65
N ALA A 55 -30.42 0.76 -1.46
CA ALA A 55 -30.75 -0.55 -0.92
C ALA A 55 -32.28 -0.74 -0.91
N ALA A 56 -32.78 -1.71 -1.68
CA ALA A 56 -34.14 -2.19 -1.55
C ALA A 56 -34.27 -3.65 -1.97
N THR A 57 -34.71 -4.46 -0.99
CA THR A 57 -35.41 -5.74 -1.09
C THR A 57 -34.63 -6.94 -1.64
N VAL A 58 -33.77 -7.48 -0.78
CA VAL A 58 -33.46 -8.92 -0.73
C VAL A 58 -34.71 -9.62 -0.20
N THR A 59 -35.26 -10.54 -0.99
CA THR A 59 -36.33 -11.44 -0.56
C THR A 59 -35.82 -12.35 0.55
N ALA A 60 -36.63 -12.52 1.59
CA ALA A 60 -36.33 -13.34 2.77
C ALA A 60 -36.11 -14.82 2.40
N ASP A 61 -34.85 -15.18 2.13
CA ASP A 61 -34.29 -16.44 2.58
C ASP A 61 -33.57 -16.14 3.90
N GLU A 62 -33.78 -17.00 4.89
CA GLU A 62 -33.39 -16.85 6.30
C GLU A 62 -32.03 -16.15 6.49
N GLU A 63 -32.03 -14.94 7.05
CA GLU A 63 -30.82 -14.30 7.61
C GLU A 63 -30.29 -15.18 8.74
N ARG A 64 -29.39 -16.12 8.41
CA ARG A 64 -28.50 -16.73 9.39
C ARG A 64 -27.66 -15.60 9.95
N VAL A 65 -27.93 -15.19 11.18
CA VAL A 65 -26.99 -14.39 11.97
C VAL A 65 -25.71 -15.24 12.07
N GLU A 66 -24.66 -14.82 11.38
CA GLU A 66 -23.38 -15.52 11.33
C GLU A 66 -22.76 -15.50 12.74
N GLU A 67 -22.92 -16.59 13.50
CA GLU A 67 -22.39 -16.71 14.86
C GLU A 67 -20.86 -16.80 14.82
N ALA A 68 -20.18 -15.70 15.11
CA ALA A 68 -18.75 -15.68 15.34
C ALA A 68 -18.44 -15.95 16.82
N THR A 69 -17.61 -16.95 17.11
CA THR A 69 -17.13 -17.25 18.46
C THR A 69 -15.71 -16.72 18.65
N MET A 70 -15.51 -15.85 19.64
CA MET A 70 -14.19 -15.32 19.99
C MET A 70 -13.57 -16.11 21.14
N SER A 71 -12.25 -16.33 21.10
CA SER A 71 -11.49 -16.77 22.28
C SER A 71 -11.35 -15.64 23.31
N GLU A 72 -10.85 -15.96 24.50
CA GLU A 72 -10.29 -14.93 25.38
C GLU A 72 -9.06 -14.28 24.70
N VAL A 73 -8.78 -13.04 25.07
CA VAL A 73 -7.58 -12.32 24.60
C VAL A 73 -6.36 -12.83 25.35
N GLU A 74 -5.35 -13.28 24.61
CA GLU A 74 -4.03 -13.64 25.14
C GLU A 74 -3.05 -12.47 24.97
N ILE A 75 -2.27 -12.18 26.01
CA ILE A 75 -1.23 -11.15 25.96
C ILE A 75 0.10 -11.80 25.59
N TRP A 76 0.51 -11.60 24.35
CA TRP A 76 1.79 -12.06 23.82
C TRP A 76 2.91 -11.04 24.08
N ASN A 77 4.09 -11.53 24.49
CA ASN A 77 5.26 -10.73 24.83
C ASN A 77 4.98 -9.56 25.81
N GLY A 78 3.98 -9.73 26.68
CA GLY A 78 3.63 -8.76 27.73
C GLY A 78 2.91 -7.50 27.24
N LYS A 79 2.59 -7.37 25.94
CA LYS A 79 1.92 -6.17 25.41
C LYS A 79 0.95 -6.39 24.26
N ASN A 80 1.18 -7.34 23.36
CA ASN A 80 0.40 -7.47 22.13
C ASN A 80 -0.78 -8.42 22.38
N ARG A 81 -1.99 -8.04 21.93
CA ARG A 81 -3.22 -8.80 22.12
C ARG A 81 -3.44 -9.73 20.93
N LEU A 82 -3.51 -11.02 21.22
CA LEU A 82 -3.84 -12.08 20.27
C LEU A 82 -5.19 -12.70 20.62
N GLN A 83 -5.95 -13.08 19.60
CA GLN A 83 -7.25 -13.72 19.78
C GLN A 83 -7.57 -14.62 18.57
N THR A 84 -8.28 -15.71 18.76
CA THR A 84 -8.88 -16.45 17.64
C THR A 84 -10.37 -16.15 17.53
N GLN A 85 -10.86 -16.11 16.29
CA GLN A 85 -12.28 -16.03 15.97
C GLN A 85 -12.65 -17.18 15.06
N VAL A 86 -13.67 -17.95 15.44
CA VAL A 86 -14.28 -18.98 14.58
C VAL A 86 -15.56 -18.42 13.99
N VAL A 87 -15.74 -18.54 12.69
CA VAL A 87 -16.95 -18.05 11.99
C VAL A 87 -17.33 -19.00 10.85
N ASP A 88 -18.63 -19.24 10.68
CA ASP A 88 -19.16 -19.94 9.52
C ASP A 88 -18.98 -19.07 8.27
N VAL A 89 -18.25 -19.59 7.27
CA VAL A 89 -18.08 -18.90 5.99
C VAL A 89 -19.24 -19.29 5.09
N SER A 90 -19.39 -20.56 4.81
CA SER A 90 -20.44 -21.09 3.94
C SER A 90 -20.92 -22.42 4.51
N LYS A 91 -21.80 -23.11 3.78
CA LYS A 91 -22.19 -24.46 4.16
C LYS A 91 -20.94 -25.34 4.28
N ASP A 92 -20.81 -26.02 5.42
CA ASP A 92 -19.72 -26.96 5.71
C ASP A 92 -18.30 -26.35 5.66
N THR A 93 -18.19 -25.02 5.74
CA THR A 93 -16.89 -24.31 5.76
C THR A 93 -16.84 -23.31 6.90
N VAL A 94 -15.80 -23.40 7.73
CA VAL A 94 -15.56 -22.46 8.84
C VAL A 94 -14.19 -21.81 8.68
N ALA A 95 -14.06 -20.55 9.09
CA ALA A 95 -12.79 -19.86 9.18
C ALA A 95 -12.30 -19.83 10.63
N ILE A 96 -10.99 -20.03 10.82
CA ILE A 96 -10.27 -19.69 12.05
C ILE A 96 -9.44 -18.44 11.73
N ARG A 97 -9.90 -17.28 12.21
CA ARG A 97 -9.20 -16.01 12.05
C ARG A 97 -8.33 -15.76 13.27
N SER A 98 -7.02 -15.77 13.10
CA SER A 98 -6.05 -15.44 14.16
C SER A 98 -5.78 -13.94 14.13
N ILE A 99 -6.39 -13.19 15.05
CA ILE A 99 -6.41 -11.73 15.07
C ILE A 99 -5.26 -11.21 15.94
N ASP A 100 -4.33 -10.48 15.31
CA ASP A 100 -3.30 -9.70 16.00
C ASP A 100 -3.70 -8.22 15.96
N TRP A 101 -4.19 -7.73 17.10
CA TRP A 101 -4.72 -6.38 17.23
C TRP A 101 -3.64 -5.29 17.18
N ASP A 102 -2.39 -5.65 17.48
CA ASP A 102 -1.34 -4.69 17.83
C ASP A 102 -0.10 -4.84 16.94
N ARG A 103 -0.21 -5.50 15.78
CA ARG A 103 0.87 -5.53 14.78
C ARG A 103 1.10 -4.12 14.23
N ASP A 104 2.23 -3.53 14.64
CA ASP A 104 2.49 -2.09 14.56
C ASP A 104 3.60 -1.71 13.54
N ARG A 105 3.78 -2.53 12.49
CA ARG A 105 4.81 -2.47 11.43
C ARG A 105 6.05 -3.34 11.68
N PHE A 106 6.21 -4.36 10.84
CA PHE A 106 7.47 -5.07 10.63
C PHE A 106 7.83 -5.26 9.14
N ASP A 107 6.85 -5.03 8.24
CA ASP A 107 7.00 -5.08 6.79
C ASP A 107 6.43 -3.80 6.14
N ILE A 108 6.78 -3.54 4.87
CA ILE A 108 6.41 -2.32 4.13
C ILE A 108 4.89 -2.06 4.03
N GLU A 109 4.08 -3.08 4.31
CA GLU A 109 2.64 -3.22 4.12
C GLU A 109 1.75 -2.76 5.31
N PHE A 110 2.34 -2.26 6.40
CA PHE A 110 1.61 -1.96 7.66
C PHE A 110 1.39 -0.46 7.98
N GLY A 111 1.35 0.42 6.97
CA GLY A 111 1.35 1.88 7.17
C GLY A 111 0.21 2.46 8.01
N LEU A 112 -0.90 1.74 8.24
CA LEU A 112 -2.12 2.29 8.85
C LEU A 112 -2.39 1.85 10.31
N GLU A 113 -1.47 1.11 10.96
CA GLU A 113 -1.51 0.77 12.41
C GLU A 113 -2.86 0.22 12.91
N LYS A 114 -3.40 -0.80 12.22
CA LYS A 114 -4.65 -1.48 12.60
C LYS A 114 -4.50 -2.99 12.77
N GLY A 115 -3.31 -3.49 13.07
CA GLY A 115 -3.08 -4.93 13.22
C GLY A 115 -3.36 -5.72 11.94
N THR A 116 -3.52 -7.03 12.08
CA THR A 116 -3.85 -7.95 10.97
C THR A 116 -4.62 -9.18 11.47
N THR A 117 -5.08 -10.01 10.54
CA THR A 117 -5.50 -11.38 10.83
C THR A 117 -4.70 -12.38 10.00
N TYR A 118 -4.62 -13.62 10.45
CA TYR A 118 -4.11 -14.78 9.69
C TYR A 118 -5.24 -15.80 9.65
N ASN A 119 -5.89 -15.89 8.50
CA ASN A 119 -7.13 -16.65 8.33
C ASN A 119 -6.81 -18.01 7.71
N SER A 120 -7.26 -19.09 8.37
CA SER A 120 -7.30 -20.43 7.79
C SER A 120 -8.74 -20.93 7.72
N TYR A 121 -8.97 -21.97 6.91
CA TYR A 121 -10.32 -22.44 6.60
C TYR A 121 -10.44 -23.95 6.71
N ILE A 122 -11.45 -24.45 7.41
CA ILE A 122 -11.75 -25.89 7.49
C ILE A 122 -12.97 -26.18 6.62
N ILE A 123 -12.82 -27.14 5.71
CA ILE A 123 -13.86 -27.61 4.79
C ILE A 123 -14.25 -29.04 5.18
N TYR A 124 -15.53 -29.25 5.46
CA TYR A 124 -16.08 -30.51 5.95
C TYR A 124 -16.80 -31.29 4.84
N GLY A 125 -16.04 -31.97 3.96
CA GLY A 125 -16.58 -32.93 2.98
C GLY A 125 -16.84 -34.32 3.58
N ASP A 126 -16.70 -35.39 2.80
CA ASP A 126 -16.48 -36.75 3.34
C ASP A 126 -15.06 -36.87 3.94
N LYS A 127 -14.12 -36.11 3.39
CA LYS A 127 -12.78 -35.83 3.91
C LYS A 127 -12.68 -34.39 4.36
N THR A 128 -11.91 -34.13 5.41
CA THR A 128 -11.73 -32.79 5.97
C THR A 128 -10.45 -32.17 5.45
N ALA A 129 -10.53 -30.97 4.90
CA ALA A 129 -9.38 -30.18 4.48
C ALA A 129 -9.23 -28.94 5.35
N LEU A 130 -7.99 -28.61 5.72
CA LEU A 130 -7.60 -27.32 6.26
C LEU A 130 -6.87 -26.55 5.16
N VAL A 131 -7.32 -25.35 4.81
CA VAL A 131 -6.64 -24.43 3.89
C VAL A 131 -5.83 -23.43 4.70
N ASP A 132 -4.52 -23.45 4.48
CA ASP A 132 -3.48 -22.70 5.18
C ASP A 132 -3.51 -22.89 6.71
N ALA A 133 -2.63 -22.19 7.43
CA ALA A 133 -2.55 -22.22 8.88
C ALA A 133 -2.44 -20.80 9.45
N SER A 134 -1.54 -20.60 10.39
CA SER A 134 -1.36 -19.31 11.03
C SER A 134 0.10 -19.09 11.40
N HIS A 135 0.39 -17.87 11.84
CA HIS A 135 1.68 -17.45 12.33
C HIS A 135 2.02 -18.17 13.65
N GLU A 136 3.29 -18.53 13.81
CA GLU A 136 3.81 -19.23 15.00
C GLU A 136 3.41 -18.62 16.36
N LYS A 137 3.28 -17.28 16.46
CA LYS A 137 2.87 -16.62 17.72
C LYS A 137 1.48 -17.04 18.22
N PHE A 138 0.64 -17.60 17.35
CA PHE A 138 -0.68 -18.14 17.70
C PHE A 138 -0.65 -19.62 18.09
N ARG A 139 0.52 -20.28 18.17
CA ARG A 139 0.63 -21.74 18.36
C ARG A 139 -0.35 -22.30 19.39
N GLY A 140 -0.41 -21.71 20.59
CA GLY A 140 -1.35 -22.14 21.64
C GLY A 140 -2.81 -21.97 21.23
N LEU A 141 -3.24 -20.71 21.06
CA LEU A 141 -4.63 -20.38 20.69
C LEU A 141 -5.14 -21.12 19.47
N TYR A 142 -4.33 -21.17 18.40
CA TYR A 142 -4.72 -21.76 17.12
C TYR A 142 -4.87 -23.27 17.23
N MET A 143 -3.89 -23.97 17.80
CA MET A 143 -3.93 -25.44 17.90
C MET A 143 -5.07 -25.91 18.81
N ASP A 144 -5.35 -25.18 19.89
CA ASP A 144 -6.49 -25.48 20.76
C ASP A 144 -7.83 -25.24 20.03
N THR A 145 -7.94 -24.15 19.27
CA THR A 145 -9.12 -23.84 18.46
C THR A 145 -9.34 -24.93 17.40
N LEU A 146 -8.32 -25.26 16.60
CA LEU A 146 -8.40 -26.29 15.56
C LEU A 146 -8.82 -27.66 16.12
N LYS A 147 -8.20 -28.10 17.22
CA LYS A 147 -8.55 -29.37 17.88
C LYS A 147 -9.99 -29.37 18.38
N LYS A 148 -10.43 -28.25 18.97
CA LYS A 148 -11.81 -28.09 19.47
C LYS A 148 -12.82 -28.16 18.32
N GLU A 149 -12.58 -27.46 17.22
CA GLU A 149 -13.47 -27.45 16.05
C GLU A 149 -13.61 -28.84 15.44
N LEU A 150 -12.50 -29.52 15.14
CA LEU A 150 -12.50 -30.88 14.61
C LEU A 150 -13.21 -31.87 15.55
N LYS A 151 -12.92 -31.79 16.86
CA LYS A 151 -13.56 -32.64 17.87
C LYS A 151 -15.06 -32.39 17.97
N SER A 152 -15.51 -31.14 17.91
CA SER A 152 -16.93 -30.78 18.02
C SER A 152 -17.78 -31.37 16.89
N LYS A 153 -17.19 -31.54 15.70
CA LYS A 153 -17.83 -32.14 14.52
C LYS A 153 -17.57 -33.65 14.40
N GLY A 154 -16.78 -34.24 15.30
CA GLY A 154 -16.39 -35.65 15.23
C GLY A 154 -15.52 -35.99 14.01
N ARG A 155 -14.67 -35.04 13.58
CA ARG A 155 -13.88 -35.11 12.34
C ARG A 155 -12.40 -35.30 12.65
N LYS A 156 -11.68 -35.97 11.75
CA LYS A 156 -10.22 -35.94 11.67
C LYS A 156 -9.78 -35.01 10.52
N LEU A 157 -8.50 -34.65 10.49
CA LEU A 157 -7.91 -33.88 9.41
C LEU A 157 -7.30 -34.83 8.37
N ASP A 158 -7.74 -34.73 7.11
CA ASP A 158 -7.26 -35.59 6.00
C ASP A 158 -6.28 -34.83 5.10
N TYR A 159 -6.49 -33.53 4.89
CA TYR A 159 -5.66 -32.69 4.02
C TYR A 159 -5.28 -31.36 4.65
N VAL A 160 -4.07 -30.91 4.37
CA VAL A 160 -3.63 -29.52 4.58
C VAL A 160 -3.32 -28.92 3.19
N VAL A 161 -4.20 -28.07 2.70
CA VAL A 161 -4.02 -27.34 1.43
C VAL A 161 -3.19 -26.10 1.72
N VAL A 162 -2.04 -25.98 1.07
CA VAL A 162 -1.09 -24.87 1.28
C VAL A 162 -1.13 -23.98 0.05
N SER A 163 -1.84 -22.87 0.16
CA SER A 163 -1.94 -21.87 -0.90
C SER A 163 -0.66 -21.06 -1.04
N HIS A 164 0.07 -20.86 0.06
CA HIS A 164 1.28 -20.06 0.13
C HIS A 164 2.11 -20.43 1.37
N THR A 165 3.43 -20.35 1.29
CA THR A 165 4.36 -20.84 2.32
C THR A 165 5.03 -19.76 3.16
N GLU A 166 4.70 -18.48 3.01
CA GLU A 166 5.23 -17.45 3.91
C GLU A 166 4.87 -17.78 5.38
N PRO A 167 5.80 -17.60 6.35
CA PRO A 167 5.63 -18.13 7.71
C PRO A 167 4.42 -17.64 8.49
N ASP A 168 3.77 -16.57 8.05
CA ASP A 168 2.58 -16.06 8.70
C ASP A 168 1.28 -16.80 8.32
N HIS A 169 1.32 -17.59 7.25
CA HIS A 169 0.28 -18.57 6.87
C HIS A 169 0.72 -20.00 7.10
N SER A 170 2.02 -20.29 6.99
CA SER A 170 2.56 -21.65 7.02
C SER A 170 3.22 -22.04 8.35
N GLY A 171 3.47 -21.07 9.24
CA GLY A 171 4.33 -21.24 10.42
C GLY A 171 3.88 -22.32 11.40
N LEU A 172 2.58 -22.65 11.42
CA LEU A 172 2.03 -23.73 12.26
C LEU A 172 1.80 -25.06 11.53
N ILE A 173 2.13 -25.17 10.25
CA ILE A 173 2.05 -26.44 9.51
C ILE A 173 2.92 -27.54 10.18
N PRO A 174 4.15 -27.27 10.66
CA PRO A 174 4.91 -28.27 11.41
C PRO A 174 4.14 -28.83 12.61
N ASP A 175 3.56 -27.98 13.45
CA ASP A 175 2.75 -28.38 14.62
C ASP A 175 1.47 -29.15 14.24
N ILE A 176 0.84 -28.77 13.12
CA ILE A 176 -0.33 -29.47 12.57
C ILE A 176 0.07 -30.89 12.16
N LEU A 177 1.18 -31.05 11.44
CA LEU A 177 1.66 -32.36 11.00
C LEU A 177 2.13 -33.25 12.17
N ASP A 178 2.62 -32.66 13.27
CA ASP A 178 2.90 -33.40 14.51
C ASP A 178 1.63 -33.94 15.16
N THR A 179 0.56 -33.14 15.13
CA THR A 179 -0.71 -33.48 15.75
C THR A 179 -1.54 -34.43 14.88
N PHE A 180 -1.46 -34.27 13.55
CA PHE A 180 -2.25 -34.98 12.55
C PHE A 180 -1.32 -35.63 11.50
N PRO A 181 -0.51 -36.62 11.88
CA PRO A 181 0.52 -37.19 11.01
C PRO A 181 -0.03 -37.97 9.80
N GLU A 182 -1.32 -38.31 9.80
CA GLU A 182 -1.99 -38.95 8.66
C GLU A 182 -2.43 -37.95 7.57
N ALA A 183 -2.40 -36.64 7.85
CA ALA A 183 -2.85 -35.62 6.90
C ALA A 183 -1.87 -35.50 5.72
N SER A 184 -2.40 -35.45 4.50
CA SER A 184 -1.60 -35.20 3.30
C SER A 184 -1.56 -33.71 2.98
N VAL A 185 -0.35 -33.18 2.73
CA VAL A 185 -0.17 -31.78 2.33
C VAL A 185 -0.42 -31.64 0.83
N VAL A 186 -1.37 -30.80 0.45
CA VAL A 186 -1.73 -30.51 -0.95
C VAL A 186 -1.15 -29.15 -1.32
N GLY A 187 -0.39 -29.06 -2.42
CA GLY A 187 0.23 -27.79 -2.80
C GLY A 187 0.86 -27.82 -4.19
N SER A 188 1.19 -26.64 -4.70
CA SER A 188 1.97 -26.52 -5.93
C SER A 188 3.36 -27.18 -5.75
N LYS A 189 4.02 -27.53 -6.85
CA LYS A 189 5.38 -28.10 -6.78
C LYS A 189 6.35 -27.18 -6.03
N VAL A 190 6.22 -25.86 -6.21
CA VAL A 190 7.06 -24.85 -5.58
C VAL A 190 6.72 -24.73 -4.09
N ALA A 191 5.43 -24.68 -3.73
CA ALA A 191 5.00 -24.65 -2.32
C ALA A 191 5.51 -25.88 -1.55
N LEU A 192 5.38 -27.08 -2.12
CA LEU A 192 5.87 -28.31 -1.48
C LEU A 192 7.40 -28.33 -1.36
N MET A 193 8.12 -27.67 -2.26
CA MET A 193 9.58 -27.52 -2.18
C MET A 193 9.97 -26.59 -1.03
N TYR A 194 9.36 -25.39 -0.94
CA TYR A 194 9.62 -24.45 0.15
C TYR A 194 9.22 -25.02 1.52
N LEU A 195 8.05 -25.67 1.61
CA LEU A 195 7.60 -26.27 2.86
C LEU A 195 8.50 -27.40 3.36
N LYS A 196 9.17 -28.15 2.47
CA LYS A 196 10.21 -29.11 2.87
C LYS A 196 11.42 -28.42 3.50
N GLY A 197 11.80 -27.26 2.94
CA GLY A 197 12.78 -26.36 3.54
C GLY A 197 12.37 -25.97 4.95
N LEU A 198 11.14 -25.47 5.13
CA LEU A 198 10.62 -25.02 6.43
C LEU A 198 10.53 -26.15 7.48
N THR A 199 10.03 -27.32 7.08
CA THR A 199 9.72 -28.41 8.01
C THR A 199 10.92 -29.30 8.33
N HIS A 200 11.95 -29.30 7.49
CA HIS A 200 13.15 -30.14 7.60
C HIS A 200 12.88 -31.63 7.84
N ARG A 201 11.73 -32.15 7.38
CA ARG A 201 11.30 -33.54 7.58
C ARG A 201 10.40 -34.05 6.45
N PRO A 202 10.29 -35.37 6.25
CA PRO A 202 9.33 -35.92 5.30
C PRO A 202 7.89 -35.77 5.82
N PHE A 203 6.96 -35.55 4.89
CA PHE A 203 5.52 -35.57 5.11
C PHE A 203 4.82 -36.10 3.85
N GLU A 204 3.63 -36.66 4.02
CA GLU A 204 2.80 -37.10 2.89
C GLU A 204 2.37 -35.89 2.06
N GLN A 205 2.58 -35.94 0.76
CA GLN A 205 2.37 -34.79 -0.13
C GLN A 205 1.59 -35.16 -1.40
N THR A 206 0.67 -34.29 -1.78
CA THR A 206 -0.16 -34.38 -2.99
C THR A 206 0.13 -33.16 -3.87
N PRO A 207 1.05 -33.25 -4.85
CA PRO A 207 1.34 -32.14 -5.74
C PRO A 207 0.19 -31.87 -6.70
N VAL A 208 -0.18 -30.61 -6.86
CA VAL A 208 -1.25 -30.16 -7.78
C VAL A 208 -0.75 -29.12 -8.78
N LYS A 209 -1.44 -29.03 -9.92
CA LYS A 209 -1.22 -28.07 -11.01
C LYS A 209 -2.50 -27.31 -11.33
N GLY A 210 -2.40 -26.26 -12.14
CA GLY A 210 -3.55 -25.47 -12.55
C GLY A 210 -4.59 -26.30 -13.31
N GLY A 211 -5.84 -26.26 -12.86
CA GLY A 211 -6.97 -27.01 -13.39
C GLY A 211 -7.16 -28.40 -12.77
N ASP A 212 -6.22 -28.87 -11.94
CA ASP A 212 -6.41 -30.12 -11.20
C ASP A 212 -7.58 -29.98 -10.22
N LYS A 213 -8.28 -31.10 -9.97
CA LYS A 213 -9.42 -31.17 -9.07
C LYS A 213 -9.20 -32.22 -7.98
N MET A 214 -9.62 -31.89 -6.76
CA MET A 214 -9.61 -32.80 -5.62
C MET A 214 -11.00 -32.88 -5.00
N GLU A 215 -11.58 -34.08 -5.01
CA GLU A 215 -12.85 -34.35 -4.37
C GLU A 215 -12.65 -34.53 -2.87
N LEU A 216 -13.35 -33.72 -2.08
CA LEU A 216 -13.48 -33.90 -0.63
C LEU A 216 -14.72 -34.70 -0.29
N GLY A 217 -15.67 -34.89 -1.22
CA GLY A 217 -16.95 -35.56 -0.96
C GLY A 217 -18.01 -34.59 -0.44
N ALA A 218 -19.22 -35.09 -0.18
CA ALA A 218 -20.39 -34.25 0.17
C ALA A 218 -20.60 -33.03 -0.77
N SER A 219 -20.39 -33.24 -2.07
CA SER A 219 -20.42 -32.22 -3.15
C SER A 219 -19.22 -31.28 -3.23
N HIS A 220 -18.30 -31.26 -2.26
CA HIS A 220 -17.10 -30.42 -2.31
C HIS A 220 -16.04 -30.98 -3.27
N THR A 221 -15.68 -30.15 -4.25
CA THR A 221 -14.59 -30.41 -5.19
C THR A 221 -13.76 -29.14 -5.29
N LEU A 222 -12.50 -29.22 -4.87
CA LEU A 222 -11.55 -28.12 -4.98
C LEU A 222 -10.90 -28.13 -6.37
N GLU A 223 -10.92 -27.00 -7.07
CA GLU A 223 -10.18 -26.75 -8.30
C GLU A 223 -9.02 -25.78 -8.04
N PHE A 224 -7.81 -26.16 -8.42
CA PHE A 224 -6.61 -25.37 -8.12
C PHE A 224 -6.23 -24.43 -9.26
N VAL A 225 -5.92 -23.18 -8.94
CA VAL A 225 -5.53 -22.15 -9.91
C VAL A 225 -4.16 -21.60 -9.55
N MET A 226 -3.16 -21.85 -10.40
CA MET A 226 -1.81 -21.33 -10.16
C MET A 226 -1.78 -19.81 -10.33
N ALA A 227 -1.29 -19.11 -9.31
CA ALA A 227 -1.24 -17.66 -9.22
C ALA A 227 0.16 -17.18 -8.80
N PRO A 228 1.24 -17.62 -9.46
CA PRO A 228 2.61 -17.35 -9.03
C PRO A 228 2.92 -15.85 -9.02
N ASN A 229 3.81 -15.47 -8.12
CA ASN A 229 4.27 -14.11 -7.86
C ASN A 229 3.14 -13.18 -7.36
N LEU A 230 2.18 -13.72 -6.59
CA LEU A 230 1.11 -12.97 -5.91
C LEU A 230 1.09 -13.25 -4.38
N HIS A 231 2.16 -12.95 -3.64
CA HIS A 231 3.36 -12.21 -4.07
C HIS A 231 4.60 -13.10 -4.23
N TRP A 232 4.59 -14.32 -3.69
CA TRP A 232 5.68 -15.29 -3.88
C TRP A 232 5.44 -16.25 -5.06
N PRO A 233 6.49 -16.93 -5.53
CA PRO A 233 6.40 -17.85 -6.69
C PRO A 233 5.49 -19.06 -6.47
N ASP A 234 5.24 -19.43 -5.21
CA ASP A 234 4.53 -20.65 -4.84
C ASP A 234 3.00 -20.52 -4.81
N THR A 235 2.49 -19.28 -4.84
CA THR A 235 1.08 -18.95 -4.61
C THR A 235 0.13 -19.69 -5.55
N MET A 236 -0.91 -20.27 -4.97
CA MET A 236 -2.06 -20.83 -5.68
C MET A 236 -3.39 -20.48 -5.01
N PHE A 237 -4.44 -20.39 -5.80
CA PHE A 237 -5.82 -20.31 -5.31
C PHE A 237 -6.49 -21.68 -5.35
N SER A 238 -7.49 -21.86 -4.50
CA SER A 238 -8.36 -23.05 -4.50
C SER A 238 -9.81 -22.60 -4.60
N PHE A 239 -10.57 -23.15 -5.55
CA PHE A 239 -11.99 -22.85 -5.72
C PHE A 239 -12.85 -24.04 -5.33
N ASP A 240 -13.79 -23.86 -4.40
CA ASP A 240 -14.75 -24.90 -4.03
C ASP A 240 -16.04 -24.77 -4.86
N HIS A 241 -16.25 -25.75 -5.74
CA HIS A 241 -17.44 -25.82 -6.61
C HIS A 241 -18.76 -25.98 -5.84
N ALA A 242 -18.74 -26.49 -4.60
CA ALA A 242 -19.96 -26.66 -3.81
C ALA A 242 -20.51 -25.34 -3.26
N THR A 243 -19.61 -24.44 -2.87
CA THR A 243 -19.96 -23.25 -2.07
C THR A 243 -19.67 -21.94 -2.79
N GLY A 244 -18.94 -21.96 -3.91
CA GLY A 244 -18.52 -20.76 -4.62
C GLY A 244 -17.47 -19.95 -3.85
N VAL A 245 -16.76 -20.56 -2.90
CA VAL A 245 -15.68 -19.92 -2.13
C VAL A 245 -14.36 -20.06 -2.88
N MET A 246 -13.67 -18.95 -3.08
CA MET A 246 -12.31 -18.88 -3.62
C MET A 246 -11.32 -18.56 -2.48
N TYR A 247 -10.44 -19.50 -2.15
CA TYR A 247 -9.36 -19.32 -1.17
C TYR A 247 -8.15 -18.71 -1.87
N THR A 248 -7.76 -17.50 -1.47
CA THR A 248 -6.77 -16.69 -2.22
C THR A 248 -5.52 -16.34 -1.43
N CYS A 249 -5.44 -16.72 -0.15
CA CYS A 249 -4.38 -16.31 0.77
C CYS A 249 -4.14 -14.79 0.66
N ASP A 250 -2.95 -14.35 0.25
CA ASP A 250 -2.62 -12.93 0.20
C ASP A 250 -3.43 -12.12 -0.82
N ALA A 251 -3.80 -12.72 -1.95
CA ALA A 251 -4.51 -11.96 -2.97
C ALA A 251 -5.87 -11.49 -2.43
N PHE A 252 -6.17 -10.21 -2.64
CA PHE A 252 -7.33 -9.51 -2.09
C PHE A 252 -7.33 -9.35 -0.55
N GLY A 253 -6.20 -9.58 0.11
CA GLY A 253 -6.05 -9.35 1.55
C GLY A 253 -6.02 -7.87 1.94
N ALA A 254 -6.08 -7.65 3.26
CA ALA A 254 -5.80 -6.37 3.89
C ALA A 254 -5.28 -6.56 5.33
N HIS A 255 -4.23 -5.83 5.71
CA HIS A 255 -3.82 -5.74 7.11
C HIS A 255 -4.76 -4.79 7.86
N TYR A 256 -5.82 -5.40 8.40
CA TYR A 256 -6.89 -4.73 9.12
C TYR A 256 -7.49 -5.72 10.14
N ALA A 257 -7.07 -5.63 11.39
CA ALA A 257 -7.65 -6.39 12.49
C ALA A 257 -9.03 -5.81 12.82
N THR A 258 -10.05 -6.66 12.70
CA THR A 258 -11.43 -6.33 13.03
C THR A 258 -12.17 -7.58 13.49
N ALA A 259 -13.08 -7.39 14.45
CA ALA A 259 -14.01 -8.44 14.87
C ALA A 259 -15.07 -8.73 13.81
N ALA A 260 -15.29 -7.84 12.84
CA ALA A 260 -16.17 -8.11 11.70
C ALA A 260 -15.48 -9.12 10.75
N PRO A 261 -16.03 -10.33 10.58
CA PRO A 261 -15.40 -11.36 9.76
C PRO A 261 -15.50 -11.09 8.27
N PHE A 262 -16.52 -10.34 7.84
CA PHE A 262 -16.77 -10.00 6.45
C PHE A 262 -16.62 -8.51 6.18
N ASP A 263 -16.53 -8.15 4.91
CA ASP A 263 -16.29 -6.81 4.37
C ASP A 263 -17.48 -5.83 4.48
N THR A 264 -18.21 -5.86 5.60
CA THR A 264 -19.41 -5.02 5.83
C THR A 264 -19.11 -3.52 5.91
N GLU A 265 -17.91 -3.12 6.35
CA GLU A 265 -17.48 -1.73 6.51
C GLU A 265 -16.51 -1.29 5.40
N LEU A 266 -17.00 -1.16 4.16
CA LEU A 266 -16.17 -0.86 2.99
C LEU A 266 -15.32 0.42 3.14
N GLN A 267 -15.87 1.50 3.71
CA GLN A 267 -15.11 2.76 3.87
C GLN A 267 -13.93 2.62 4.83
N ALA A 268 -14.08 1.82 5.89
CA ALA A 268 -13.02 1.54 6.84
C ALA A 268 -11.97 0.59 6.25
N LEU A 269 -12.39 -0.42 5.50
CA LEU A 269 -11.50 -1.39 4.84
C LEU A 269 -10.69 -0.78 3.68
N ALA A 270 -11.31 0.13 2.90
CA ALA A 270 -10.78 0.60 1.62
C ALA A 270 -9.32 1.12 1.67
N PRO A 271 -8.90 1.94 2.65
CA PRO A 271 -7.51 2.38 2.75
C PRO A 271 -6.52 1.24 2.99
N HIS A 272 -6.87 0.27 3.84
CA HIS A 272 -6.04 -0.90 4.15
C HIS A 272 -5.92 -1.82 2.94
N PHE A 273 -7.02 -2.08 2.25
CA PHE A 273 -7.05 -2.89 1.04
C PHE A 273 -6.23 -2.28 -0.10
N ARG A 274 -6.30 -0.95 -0.27
CA ARG A 274 -5.46 -0.24 -1.24
C ARG A 274 -3.98 -0.30 -0.87
N PHE A 275 -3.65 -0.03 0.39
CA PHE A 275 -2.26 -0.02 0.84
C PHE A 275 -1.61 -1.40 0.71
N TYR A 276 -2.35 -2.45 1.07
CA TYR A 276 -1.97 -3.85 0.89
C TYR A 276 -1.66 -4.15 -0.58
N TYR A 277 -2.58 -3.77 -1.49
CA TYR A 277 -2.34 -3.90 -2.93
C TYR A 277 -1.08 -3.15 -3.38
N ASP A 278 -0.92 -1.88 -2.98
CA ASP A 278 0.21 -1.04 -3.40
C ASP A 278 1.57 -1.64 -2.98
N CYS A 279 1.61 -2.36 -1.85
CA CYS A 279 2.83 -2.96 -1.33
C CYS A 279 3.10 -4.35 -1.94
N LEU A 280 2.12 -5.25 -1.93
CA LEU A 280 2.33 -6.67 -2.25
C LEU A 280 1.97 -7.04 -3.68
N MET A 281 0.91 -6.43 -4.24
CA MET A 281 0.30 -6.90 -5.49
C MET A 281 0.68 -6.02 -6.68
N ARG A 282 0.82 -4.70 -6.46
CA ARG A 282 1.19 -3.71 -7.46
C ARG A 282 2.53 -4.01 -8.14
N PRO A 283 3.59 -4.49 -7.44
CA PRO A 283 4.83 -4.87 -8.09
C PRO A 283 4.67 -5.98 -9.13
N ASN A 284 3.62 -6.80 -9.05
CA ASN A 284 3.34 -7.88 -10.00
C ASN A 284 1.93 -7.73 -10.60
N ALA A 285 1.54 -6.49 -10.92
CA ALA A 285 0.24 -6.16 -11.52
C ALA A 285 -0.13 -7.02 -12.76
N ARG A 286 0.85 -7.40 -13.57
CA ARG A 286 0.66 -8.33 -14.70
C ARG A 286 0.22 -9.72 -14.23
N SER A 287 0.80 -10.24 -13.15
CA SER A 287 0.39 -11.51 -12.53
C SER A 287 -1.03 -11.41 -11.98
N VAL A 288 -1.41 -10.27 -11.39
CA VAL A 288 -2.79 -10.03 -10.92
C VAL A 288 -3.78 -10.16 -12.09
N LEU A 289 -3.52 -9.46 -13.19
CA LEU A 289 -4.38 -9.53 -14.38
C LEU A 289 -4.42 -10.95 -14.98
N THR A 290 -3.32 -11.70 -14.88
CA THR A 290 -3.26 -13.08 -15.33
C THR A 290 -4.11 -14.00 -14.46
N ALA A 291 -4.01 -13.89 -13.13
CA ALA A 291 -4.84 -14.63 -12.19
C ALA A 291 -6.34 -14.31 -12.38
N LEU A 292 -6.69 -13.01 -12.50
CA LEU A 292 -8.07 -12.57 -12.79
C LEU A 292 -8.63 -13.15 -14.10
N ARG A 293 -7.79 -13.33 -15.13
CA ARG A 293 -8.21 -14.01 -16.37
C ARG A 293 -8.44 -15.51 -16.18
N LYS A 294 -7.65 -16.16 -15.32
CA LYS A 294 -7.77 -17.61 -15.05
C LYS A 294 -9.03 -17.95 -14.26
N VAL A 295 -9.43 -17.08 -13.33
CA VAL A 295 -10.63 -17.30 -12.48
C VAL A 295 -11.92 -16.72 -13.07
N LYS A 296 -11.88 -16.09 -14.25
CA LYS A 296 -13.02 -15.33 -14.79
C LYS A 296 -14.27 -16.19 -15.05
N ASP A 297 -14.08 -17.47 -15.33
CA ASP A 297 -15.15 -18.43 -15.68
C ASP A 297 -15.55 -19.28 -14.47
N LEU A 298 -14.94 -19.04 -13.30
CA LEU A 298 -15.32 -19.66 -12.03
C LEU A 298 -16.34 -18.77 -11.33
N ASP A 299 -17.49 -19.33 -10.98
CA ASP A 299 -18.60 -18.60 -10.36
C ASP A 299 -18.41 -18.47 -8.85
N TYR A 300 -17.40 -17.70 -8.44
CA TYR A 300 -17.15 -17.43 -7.03
C TYR A 300 -17.98 -16.26 -6.52
N THR A 301 -18.59 -16.45 -5.35
CA THR A 301 -19.42 -15.45 -4.67
C THR A 301 -18.79 -14.97 -3.36
N THR A 302 -17.71 -15.62 -2.92
CA THR A 302 -16.94 -15.24 -1.74
C THR A 302 -15.45 -15.44 -2.01
N VAL A 303 -14.62 -14.48 -1.61
CA VAL A 303 -13.16 -14.60 -1.57
C VAL A 303 -12.71 -14.72 -0.12
N ALA A 304 -12.21 -15.91 0.22
CA ALA A 304 -11.62 -16.28 1.50
C ALA A 304 -10.14 -15.85 1.52
N THR A 305 -9.89 -14.69 2.12
CA THR A 305 -8.59 -14.03 2.20
C THR A 305 -7.72 -14.61 3.32
N GLY A 306 -6.40 -14.58 3.19
CA GLY A 306 -5.45 -14.90 4.27
C GLY A 306 -5.33 -13.80 5.32
N HIS A 307 -5.62 -12.55 4.93
CA HIS A 307 -5.56 -11.38 5.82
C HIS A 307 -6.80 -10.49 5.72
N GLY A 308 -7.27 -10.03 6.88
CA GLY A 308 -8.38 -9.08 7.00
C GLY A 308 -9.74 -9.75 6.93
N PRO A 309 -10.79 -9.01 6.56
CA PRO A 309 -12.12 -9.56 6.35
C PRO A 309 -12.21 -10.46 5.11
N ILE A 310 -13.11 -11.44 5.17
CA ILE A 310 -13.55 -12.25 4.03
C ILE A 310 -14.42 -11.37 3.13
N ILE A 311 -14.22 -11.46 1.81
CA ILE A 311 -14.92 -10.61 0.85
C ILE A 311 -16.16 -11.33 0.34
N ARG A 312 -17.34 -10.77 0.63
CA ARG A 312 -18.65 -11.27 0.20
C ARG A 312 -19.55 -10.16 -0.31
N TYR A 313 -19.69 -9.10 0.48
CA TYR A 313 -20.71 -8.07 0.26
C TYR A 313 -20.30 -7.03 -0.78
N ASN A 314 -18.99 -6.81 -0.97
CA ASN A 314 -18.42 -5.85 -1.93
C ASN A 314 -17.46 -6.53 -2.92
N LEU A 315 -17.72 -7.81 -3.24
CA LEU A 315 -16.87 -8.63 -4.11
C LEU A 315 -16.56 -7.96 -5.45
N GLU A 316 -17.60 -7.54 -6.19
CA GLU A 316 -17.43 -6.92 -7.51
C GLU A 316 -16.60 -5.62 -7.44
N GLU A 317 -16.86 -4.78 -6.44
CA GLU A 317 -16.14 -3.52 -6.22
C GLU A 317 -14.65 -3.77 -5.89
N LEU A 318 -14.37 -4.66 -4.94
CA LEU A 318 -13.00 -4.92 -4.47
C LEU A 318 -12.15 -5.65 -5.52
N VAL A 319 -12.71 -6.64 -6.22
CA VAL A 319 -12.06 -7.30 -7.36
C VAL A 319 -11.88 -6.31 -8.53
N GLY A 320 -12.88 -5.47 -8.78
CA GLY A 320 -12.84 -4.40 -9.79
C GLY A 320 -11.72 -3.39 -9.53
N ARG A 321 -11.50 -3.02 -8.26
CA ARG A 321 -10.36 -2.16 -7.85
C ARG A 321 -9.02 -2.78 -8.22
N TYR A 322 -8.77 -4.05 -7.85
CA TYR A 322 -7.54 -4.76 -8.21
C TYR A 322 -7.31 -4.76 -9.73
N ARG A 323 -8.37 -5.02 -10.51
CA ARG A 323 -8.29 -4.98 -11.98
C ARG A 323 -7.89 -3.60 -12.48
N ASN A 324 -8.63 -2.56 -12.08
CA ASN A 324 -8.42 -1.18 -12.53
C ASN A 324 -7.03 -0.66 -12.15
N TRP A 325 -6.58 -0.95 -10.93
CA TRP A 325 -5.26 -0.57 -10.45
C TRP A 325 -4.16 -1.26 -11.28
N SER A 326 -4.28 -2.57 -11.51
CA SER A 326 -3.29 -3.32 -12.27
C SER A 326 -3.24 -2.93 -13.75
N GLU A 327 -4.38 -2.68 -14.38
CA GLU A 327 -4.45 -2.17 -15.75
C GLU A 327 -3.83 -0.76 -15.88
N SER A 328 -3.93 0.06 -14.82
CA SER A 328 -3.28 1.38 -14.80
C SER A 328 -1.76 1.27 -14.74
N VAL A 329 -1.23 0.31 -13.98
CA VAL A 329 0.22 0.07 -13.87
C VAL A 329 0.80 -0.39 -15.20
N GLU A 330 0.11 -1.29 -15.90
CA GLU A 330 0.58 -1.82 -17.19
C GLU A 330 0.66 -0.77 -18.31
N LYS A 331 0.03 0.40 -18.12
CA LYS A 331 0.14 1.56 -19.02
C LYS A 331 1.39 2.42 -18.75
N ALA A 332 2.19 2.10 -17.75
CA ALA A 332 3.43 2.82 -17.44
C ALA A 332 4.40 2.73 -18.62
N THR A 333 5.13 3.81 -18.86
CA THR A 333 6.07 3.93 -19.98
C THR A 333 7.43 3.29 -19.71
N ALA A 334 7.77 3.12 -18.43
CA ALA A 334 8.98 2.44 -17.98
C ALA A 334 8.60 1.23 -17.11
N LYS A 335 9.40 0.17 -17.23
CA LYS A 335 9.29 -1.07 -16.44
C LYS A 335 10.63 -1.42 -15.78
N VAL A 336 10.59 -1.96 -14.57
CA VAL A 336 11.77 -2.42 -13.84
C VAL A 336 11.59 -3.88 -13.43
N ALA A 337 12.56 -4.74 -13.75
CA ALA A 337 12.64 -6.08 -13.20
C ALA A 337 13.32 -6.01 -11.82
N VAL A 338 12.69 -6.56 -10.78
CA VAL A 338 13.31 -6.67 -9.45
C VAL A 338 13.56 -8.14 -9.16
N LEU A 339 14.83 -8.51 -9.10
CA LEU A 339 15.28 -9.88 -8.96
C LEU A 339 15.75 -10.09 -7.52
N TYR A 340 15.13 -11.03 -6.82
CA TYR A 340 15.36 -11.28 -5.39
C TYR A 340 15.49 -12.77 -5.09
N ALA A 341 15.72 -13.15 -3.84
CA ALA A 341 15.73 -14.54 -3.41
C ALA A 341 14.74 -14.73 -2.26
N SER A 342 13.66 -15.50 -2.45
CA SER A 342 12.68 -15.72 -1.38
C SER A 342 13.24 -16.57 -0.25
N ASP A 343 12.77 -16.34 0.98
CA ASP A 343 13.20 -17.08 2.18
C ASP A 343 14.73 -16.99 2.41
N TYR A 344 15.33 -15.88 2.00
CA TYR A 344 16.76 -15.63 2.15
C TYR A 344 17.06 -14.27 2.80
N GLY A 345 17.47 -14.31 4.07
CA GLY A 345 17.83 -13.12 4.83
C GLY A 345 16.69 -12.11 4.89
N PHE A 346 16.92 -10.90 4.38
CA PHE A 346 15.93 -9.83 4.23
C PHE A 346 15.63 -9.52 2.75
N SER A 347 16.01 -10.40 1.82
CA SER A 347 15.85 -10.16 0.37
C SER A 347 14.42 -9.81 -0.01
N ASP A 348 13.43 -10.56 0.50
CA ASP A 348 12.00 -10.33 0.28
C ASP A 348 11.61 -8.90 0.67
N ARG A 349 11.81 -8.56 1.95
CA ARG A 349 11.41 -7.26 2.50
C ARG A 349 12.13 -6.09 1.83
N LEU A 350 13.44 -6.19 1.63
CA LEU A 350 14.25 -5.13 1.03
C LEU A 350 13.93 -4.95 -0.45
N SER A 351 13.70 -6.03 -1.20
CA SER A 351 13.33 -5.95 -2.62
C SER A 351 11.93 -5.35 -2.81
N GLN A 352 10.97 -5.72 -1.97
CA GLN A 352 9.64 -5.10 -1.93
C GLN A 352 9.73 -3.61 -1.58
N THR A 353 10.65 -3.23 -0.68
CA THR A 353 10.88 -1.82 -0.33
C THR A 353 11.40 -1.00 -1.52
N ILE A 354 12.34 -1.54 -2.28
CA ILE A 354 12.80 -0.92 -3.54
C ILE A 354 11.63 -0.86 -4.55
N ALA A 355 10.87 -1.95 -4.70
CA ALA A 355 9.72 -2.02 -5.61
C ALA A 355 8.65 -0.97 -5.28
N ARG A 356 8.37 -0.73 -3.99
CA ARG A 356 7.47 0.35 -3.54
C ARG A 356 7.99 1.73 -3.94
N GLY A 357 9.28 2.00 -3.74
CA GLY A 357 9.93 3.23 -4.19
C GLY A 357 9.81 3.46 -5.70
N ILE A 358 9.94 2.40 -6.49
CA ILE A 358 9.79 2.45 -7.95
C ILE A 358 8.32 2.73 -8.34
N THR A 359 7.39 1.96 -7.78
CA THR A 359 5.98 1.97 -8.17
C THR A 359 5.28 3.26 -7.77
N LYS A 360 5.61 3.87 -6.63
CA LYS A 360 5.04 5.16 -6.20
C LYS A 360 5.41 6.32 -7.13
N ALA A 361 6.51 6.19 -7.87
CA ALA A 361 6.94 7.12 -8.90
C ALA A 361 6.35 6.80 -10.30
N ASN A 362 5.27 6.01 -10.37
CA ASN A 362 4.53 5.64 -11.59
C ASN A 362 5.36 4.85 -12.63
N VAL A 363 6.30 4.02 -12.16
CA VAL A 363 7.02 3.04 -12.97
C VAL A 363 6.49 1.64 -12.64
N ALA A 364 6.26 0.81 -13.66
CA ALA A 364 5.82 -0.56 -13.41
C ALA A 364 7.00 -1.43 -12.93
N VAL A 365 6.71 -2.36 -12.04
CA VAL A 365 7.66 -3.37 -11.58
C VAL A 365 7.20 -4.74 -12.06
N GLU A 366 8.13 -5.69 -12.10
CA GLU A 366 7.87 -7.13 -12.17
C GLU A 366 8.92 -7.82 -11.31
N MET A 367 8.50 -8.44 -10.21
CA MET A 367 9.41 -9.12 -9.28
C MET A 367 9.54 -10.61 -9.65
N LEU A 368 10.76 -11.15 -9.57
CA LEU A 368 11.07 -12.56 -9.79
C LEU A 368 12.04 -13.10 -8.73
N ASP A 369 11.73 -14.28 -8.20
CA ASP A 369 12.63 -15.04 -7.33
C ASP A 369 13.67 -15.79 -8.16
N LEU A 370 14.94 -15.51 -7.92
CA LEU A 370 16.08 -16.14 -8.58
C LEU A 370 16.25 -17.62 -8.22
N LEU A 371 15.66 -18.09 -7.12
CA LEU A 371 15.75 -19.47 -6.67
C LEU A 371 14.75 -20.40 -7.38
N SER A 372 13.64 -19.85 -7.89
CA SER A 372 12.57 -20.65 -8.50
C SER A 372 12.14 -20.21 -9.89
N ALA A 373 12.59 -19.04 -10.38
CA ALA A 373 12.14 -18.49 -11.66
C ALA A 373 12.44 -19.44 -12.83
N ASP A 374 11.48 -19.53 -13.76
CA ASP A 374 11.73 -20.17 -15.03
C ASP A 374 12.72 -19.34 -15.87
N PRO A 375 13.76 -19.94 -16.48
CA PRO A 375 14.74 -19.20 -17.27
C PRO A 375 14.15 -18.40 -18.43
N GLN A 376 13.07 -18.88 -19.09
CA GLN A 376 12.43 -18.16 -20.19
C GLN A 376 11.64 -16.96 -19.67
N GLU A 377 10.97 -17.11 -18.51
CA GLU A 377 10.31 -15.99 -17.83
C GLU A 377 11.33 -14.92 -17.45
N LEU A 378 12.46 -15.30 -16.86
CA LEU A 378 13.54 -14.37 -16.51
C LEU A 378 14.04 -13.59 -17.74
N VAL A 379 14.31 -14.29 -18.85
CA VAL A 379 14.71 -13.67 -20.13
C VAL A 379 13.64 -12.69 -20.63
N GLU A 380 12.36 -13.06 -20.57
CA GLU A 380 11.24 -12.23 -21.03
C GLU A 380 11.12 -10.96 -20.19
N VAL A 381 11.13 -11.09 -18.86
CA VAL A 381 10.99 -9.98 -17.91
C VAL A 381 12.16 -9.02 -18.04
N VAL A 382 13.40 -9.52 -17.98
CA VAL A 382 14.61 -8.70 -18.14
C VAL A 382 14.64 -8.04 -19.51
N GLY A 383 14.23 -8.76 -20.56
CA GLY A 383 14.20 -8.25 -21.92
C GLY A 383 13.20 -7.11 -22.13
N ARG A 384 12.09 -7.06 -21.38
CA ARG A 384 11.08 -5.99 -21.44
C ARG A 384 11.42 -4.80 -20.55
N ALA A 385 12.29 -4.98 -19.56
CA ALA A 385 12.58 -3.96 -18.58
C ALA A 385 13.48 -2.85 -19.13
N THR A 386 13.29 -1.63 -18.62
CA THR A 386 14.16 -0.47 -18.86
C THR A 386 15.16 -0.25 -17.72
N GLY A 387 14.87 -0.79 -16.54
CA GLY A 387 15.80 -0.92 -15.42
C GLY A 387 15.76 -2.31 -14.80
N VAL A 388 16.80 -2.68 -14.09
CA VAL A 388 16.92 -3.97 -13.39
C VAL A 388 17.47 -3.72 -11.99
N VAL A 389 16.85 -4.31 -10.99
CA VAL A 389 17.38 -4.39 -9.63
C VAL A 389 17.80 -5.84 -9.41
N LEU A 390 19.04 -6.04 -8.98
CA LEU A 390 19.57 -7.34 -8.59
C LEU A 390 19.89 -7.30 -7.09
N MET A 391 19.06 -7.96 -6.30
CA MET A 391 19.39 -8.28 -4.92
C MET A 391 20.41 -9.42 -4.92
N ALA A 392 21.41 -9.34 -4.05
CA ALA A 392 22.42 -10.38 -3.90
C ALA A 392 21.74 -11.68 -3.41
N PRO A 393 21.77 -12.76 -4.21
CA PRO A 393 21.24 -14.06 -3.79
C PRO A 393 22.28 -14.82 -2.94
N PRO A 394 21.94 -15.98 -2.35
CA PRO A 394 22.91 -16.82 -1.66
C PRO A 394 23.98 -17.41 -2.58
N VAL A 395 25.26 -17.39 -2.16
CA VAL A 395 26.40 -17.98 -2.91
C VAL A 395 26.24 -19.50 -3.13
N GLU A 396 25.68 -20.20 -2.14
CA GLU A 396 25.69 -21.68 -2.10
C GLU A 396 24.59 -22.34 -2.94
N HIS A 397 23.74 -21.56 -3.62
CA HIS A 397 22.63 -22.07 -4.44
C HIS A 397 22.98 -22.11 -5.94
N ALA A 398 22.99 -23.32 -6.51
CA ALA A 398 23.28 -23.52 -7.94
C ALA A 398 22.21 -22.86 -8.84
N GLU A 399 20.95 -22.85 -8.39
CA GLU A 399 19.83 -22.19 -9.05
C GLU A 399 20.06 -20.68 -9.15
N ALA A 400 20.53 -20.05 -8.06
CA ALA A 400 20.86 -18.62 -8.07
C ALA A 400 21.98 -18.30 -9.06
N ALA A 401 23.05 -19.10 -9.08
CA ALA A 401 24.15 -18.93 -10.02
C ALA A 401 23.71 -19.08 -11.49
N ALA A 402 22.83 -20.06 -11.77
CA ALA A 402 22.24 -20.24 -13.09
C ALA A 402 21.38 -19.03 -13.48
N SER A 403 20.53 -18.53 -12.59
CA SER A 403 19.69 -17.35 -12.81
C SER A 403 20.53 -16.08 -13.02
N ILE A 404 21.64 -15.89 -12.30
CA ILE A 404 22.58 -14.79 -12.56
C ILE A 404 23.16 -14.89 -13.97
N SER A 405 23.59 -16.08 -14.40
CA SER A 405 24.12 -16.28 -15.76
C SER A 405 23.07 -15.97 -16.85
N THR A 406 21.83 -16.45 -16.65
CA THR A 406 20.70 -16.13 -17.52
C THR A 406 20.39 -14.64 -17.54
N LEU A 407 20.42 -13.96 -16.38
CA LEU A 407 20.27 -12.52 -16.28
C LEU A 407 21.35 -11.79 -17.09
N LEU A 408 22.63 -12.09 -16.85
CA LEU A 408 23.76 -11.43 -17.51
C LEU A 408 23.67 -11.55 -19.03
N SER A 409 23.26 -12.71 -19.54
CA SER A 409 23.05 -12.93 -20.99
C SER A 409 21.80 -12.25 -21.57
N SER A 410 20.82 -11.91 -20.72
CA SER A 410 19.56 -11.28 -21.13
C SER A 410 19.58 -9.75 -21.08
N LEU A 411 20.55 -9.16 -20.39
CA LEU A 411 20.67 -7.72 -20.23
C LEU A 411 20.88 -7.01 -21.58
N LYS A 412 20.26 -5.85 -21.71
CA LYS A 412 20.30 -5.00 -22.91
C LYS A 412 21.11 -3.74 -22.66
N PRO A 413 21.84 -3.22 -23.68
CA PRO A 413 22.54 -1.96 -23.57
C PRO A 413 21.60 -0.81 -23.12
N LYS A 414 22.10 0.06 -22.25
CA LYS A 414 21.41 1.25 -21.68
C LYS A 414 20.38 0.97 -20.57
N GLN A 415 20.10 -0.29 -20.22
CA GLN A 415 19.30 -0.58 -19.03
C GLN A 415 19.97 0.02 -17.80
N LYS A 416 19.15 0.54 -16.88
CA LYS A 416 19.64 1.09 -15.59
C LYS A 416 19.67 -0.02 -14.55
N ILE A 417 20.85 -0.33 -14.03
CA ILE A 417 21.01 -1.44 -13.09
C ILE A 417 21.24 -0.90 -11.67
N VAL A 418 20.59 -1.51 -10.69
CA VAL A 418 20.87 -1.33 -9.26
C VAL A 418 21.27 -2.69 -8.70
N VAL A 419 22.29 -2.71 -7.86
CA VAL A 419 22.74 -3.91 -7.13
C VAL A 419 22.63 -3.62 -5.63
N ALA A 420 22.09 -4.56 -4.87
CA ALA A 420 21.82 -4.37 -3.44
C ALA A 420 22.03 -5.67 -2.65
N GLU A 421 22.48 -5.57 -1.39
CA GLU A 421 22.61 -6.72 -0.48
C GLU A 421 21.25 -7.19 0.07
N SER A 422 21.14 -8.49 0.36
CA SER A 422 19.94 -9.07 0.98
C SER A 422 20.08 -9.26 2.49
N TYR A 423 21.29 -9.10 3.05
CA TYR A 423 21.59 -9.38 4.46
C TYR A 423 21.25 -10.82 4.87
N GLY A 424 21.59 -11.80 4.01
CA GLY A 424 21.43 -13.23 4.29
C GLY A 424 22.68 -13.88 4.93
N GLY A 425 23.79 -13.14 5.05
CA GLY A 425 25.01 -13.55 5.74
C GLY A 425 25.96 -14.43 4.92
N LYS A 426 25.47 -15.01 3.83
CA LYS A 426 26.25 -15.71 2.79
C LYS A 426 25.90 -15.19 1.40
N ASP A 427 25.69 -13.88 1.32
CA ASP A 427 25.25 -13.21 0.10
C ASP A 427 26.35 -13.29 -0.96
N GLU A 428 25.97 -13.43 -2.23
CA GLU A 428 26.89 -13.22 -3.35
C GLU A 428 27.46 -11.80 -3.21
N PRO A 429 28.79 -11.62 -3.09
CA PRO A 429 29.34 -10.30 -2.84
C PRO A 429 28.92 -9.32 -3.93
N VAL A 430 28.36 -8.18 -3.53
CA VAL A 430 27.89 -7.17 -4.50
C VAL A 430 29.00 -6.71 -5.44
N ASP A 431 30.26 -6.70 -4.97
CA ASP A 431 31.41 -6.36 -5.80
C ASP A 431 31.67 -7.40 -6.90
N THR A 432 31.41 -8.69 -6.65
CA THR A 432 31.47 -9.75 -7.66
C THR A 432 30.36 -9.59 -8.71
N LEU A 433 29.15 -9.26 -8.26
CA LEU A 433 28.03 -8.97 -9.16
C LEU A 433 28.34 -7.75 -10.04
N VAL A 434 28.90 -6.69 -9.46
CA VAL A 434 29.32 -5.50 -10.21
C VAL A 434 30.44 -5.82 -11.19
N ALA A 435 31.46 -6.59 -10.80
CA ALA A 435 32.51 -7.02 -11.72
C ALA A 435 31.94 -7.79 -12.91
N SER A 436 31.01 -8.72 -12.67
CA SER A 436 30.33 -9.48 -13.72
C SER A 436 29.53 -8.59 -14.70
N LEU A 437 28.94 -7.49 -14.20
CA LEU A 437 28.28 -6.48 -15.04
C LEU A 437 29.31 -5.69 -15.87
N VAL A 438 30.44 -5.32 -15.27
CA VAL A 438 31.51 -4.57 -15.95
C VAL A 438 32.10 -5.39 -17.10
N ASP A 439 32.25 -6.71 -16.94
CA ASP A 439 32.75 -7.62 -17.97
C ASP A 439 31.88 -7.63 -19.24
N ILE A 440 30.56 -7.36 -19.09
CA ILE A 440 29.62 -7.22 -20.21
C ILE A 440 29.39 -5.75 -20.63
N ASN A 441 30.28 -4.83 -20.23
CA ASN A 441 30.21 -3.39 -20.49
C ASN A 441 28.98 -2.69 -19.91
N MET A 442 28.51 -3.16 -18.76
CA MET A 442 27.43 -2.52 -18.00
C MET A 442 27.95 -2.00 -16.67
N THR A 443 27.37 -0.89 -16.23
CA THR A 443 27.71 -0.31 -14.93
C THR A 443 26.42 -0.05 -14.14
N PRO A 444 26.44 -0.30 -12.82
CA PRO A 444 25.36 0.14 -11.94
C PRO A 444 25.10 1.64 -12.06
N LEU A 445 23.85 2.04 -11.87
CA LEU A 445 23.40 3.43 -11.87
C LEU A 445 23.91 4.18 -10.62
N PHE A 446 24.02 3.48 -9.51
CA PHE A 446 24.47 3.97 -8.21
C PHE A 446 25.51 3.01 -7.63
N ASP A 447 26.23 3.45 -6.59
CA ASP A 447 27.03 2.53 -5.80
C ASP A 447 26.14 1.43 -5.19
N PRO A 448 26.59 0.17 -5.13
CA PRO A 448 25.77 -0.92 -4.59
C PRO A 448 25.33 -0.66 -3.15
N LEU A 449 24.07 -0.95 -2.85
CA LEU A 449 23.56 -0.86 -1.48
C LEU A 449 24.16 -1.98 -0.64
N ARG A 450 24.66 -1.62 0.54
CA ARG A 450 25.28 -2.54 1.50
C ARG A 450 24.61 -2.42 2.86
N VAL A 451 24.39 -3.56 3.50
CA VAL A 451 23.66 -3.69 4.76
C VAL A 451 24.61 -4.32 5.78
N LYS A 452 25.03 -3.52 6.78
CA LYS A 452 26.03 -3.94 7.78
C LYS A 452 25.44 -4.43 9.09
N GLN A 453 24.13 -4.26 9.26
CA GLN A 453 23.39 -4.57 10.48
C GLN A 453 22.00 -5.05 10.09
N THR A 454 21.30 -5.71 11.01
CA THR A 454 19.91 -6.09 10.81
C THR A 454 19.10 -4.89 10.33
N PRO A 455 18.37 -5.01 9.19
CA PRO A 455 17.61 -3.91 8.62
C PRO A 455 16.70 -3.21 9.64
N ASP A 456 16.94 -1.91 9.81
CA ASP A 456 16.11 -1.00 10.57
C ASP A 456 15.38 -0.02 9.63
N GLN A 457 14.60 0.89 10.21
CA GLN A 457 13.81 1.86 9.43
C GLN A 457 14.67 2.73 8.50
N SER A 458 15.91 3.04 8.89
CA SER A 458 16.82 3.85 8.08
C SER A 458 17.32 3.09 6.85
N ILE A 459 17.57 1.78 7.00
CA ILE A 459 17.94 0.89 5.90
C ILE A 459 16.77 0.75 4.93
N TYR A 460 15.56 0.49 5.43
CA TYR A 460 14.36 0.45 4.58
C TYR A 460 14.14 1.77 3.83
N GLN A 461 14.32 2.92 4.49
CA GLN A 461 14.24 4.22 3.84
C GLN A 461 15.26 4.34 2.70
N ALA A 462 16.52 3.94 2.90
CA ALA A 462 17.54 4.00 1.85
C ALA A 462 17.18 3.12 0.63
N TYR A 463 16.59 1.95 0.86
CA TYR A 463 16.13 1.06 -0.21
C TYR A 463 14.95 1.67 -0.98
N GLU A 464 13.97 2.25 -0.28
CA GLU A 464 12.83 2.93 -0.90
C GLU A 464 13.27 4.17 -1.71
N GLU A 465 14.21 4.96 -1.17
CA GLU A 465 14.82 6.10 -1.83
C GLU A 465 15.55 5.68 -3.11
N THR A 466 16.30 4.59 -3.06
CA THR A 466 16.99 4.04 -4.25
C THR A 466 16.02 3.64 -5.35
N GLY A 467 14.91 2.99 -4.98
CA GLY A 467 13.85 2.67 -5.93
C GLY A 467 13.21 3.91 -6.56
N THR A 468 12.97 4.94 -5.73
CA THR A 468 12.43 6.23 -6.18
C THR A 468 13.38 6.93 -7.15
N ASP A 469 14.68 6.95 -6.85
CA ASP A 469 15.72 7.57 -7.68
C ASP A 469 15.91 6.83 -9.01
N LEU A 470 15.83 5.50 -9.00
CA LEU A 470 15.82 4.69 -10.21
C LEU A 470 14.62 5.05 -11.10
N ALA A 471 13.42 5.11 -10.53
CA ALA A 471 12.21 5.47 -11.27
C ALA A 471 12.28 6.89 -11.86
N GLN A 472 12.81 7.86 -11.11
CA GLN A 472 13.07 9.20 -11.61
C GLN A 472 14.07 9.17 -12.77
N ALA A 473 15.18 8.43 -12.66
CA ALA A 473 16.17 8.33 -13.72
C ALA A 473 15.60 7.76 -15.02
N LEU A 474 14.60 6.87 -14.93
CA LEU A 474 13.91 6.27 -16.08
C LEU A 474 12.86 7.21 -16.69
N THR A 475 12.16 8.02 -15.89
CA THR A 475 10.98 8.77 -16.33
C THR A 475 11.17 10.27 -16.49
N GLN A 476 12.26 10.86 -15.98
CA GLN A 476 12.42 12.32 -15.87
C GLN A 476 12.20 13.04 -17.21
N LYS A 477 12.76 12.52 -18.30
CA LYS A 477 12.63 13.14 -19.64
C LYS A 477 11.17 13.16 -20.11
N GLU A 478 10.48 12.04 -19.98
CA GLU A 478 9.08 11.93 -20.39
C GLU A 478 8.15 12.72 -19.49
N SER A 479 8.39 12.73 -18.18
CA SER A 479 7.63 13.53 -17.21
C SER A 479 7.72 15.02 -17.53
N VAL A 480 8.93 15.53 -17.81
CA VAL A 480 9.12 16.93 -18.21
C VAL A 480 8.41 17.22 -19.54
N ALA A 481 8.51 16.32 -20.52
CA ALA A 481 7.83 16.48 -21.80
C ALA A 481 6.30 16.49 -21.66
N LYS A 482 5.72 15.55 -20.90
CA LYS A 482 4.28 15.48 -20.60
C LYS A 482 3.80 16.73 -19.86
N LYS A 483 4.52 17.19 -18.83
CA LYS A 483 4.18 18.44 -18.11
C LYS A 483 4.17 19.65 -19.04
N LYS A 484 5.15 19.74 -19.96
CA LYS A 484 5.21 20.82 -20.95
C LYS A 484 4.06 20.73 -21.98
N ALA A 485 3.68 19.53 -22.39
CA ALA A 485 2.60 19.32 -23.36
C ALA A 485 1.20 19.53 -22.78
N ALA A 486 0.99 19.19 -21.50
CA ALA A 486 -0.30 19.27 -20.82
C ALA A 486 -0.72 20.71 -20.45
N MET A 487 0.21 21.67 -20.44
CA MET A 487 -0.05 23.06 -20.08
C MET A 487 -0.01 23.95 -21.32
N SER A 488 -1.17 24.43 -21.76
CA SER A 488 -1.19 25.51 -22.75
C SER A 488 -0.47 26.75 -22.20
N PRO A 489 0.13 27.61 -23.04
CA PRO A 489 0.85 28.79 -22.58
C PRO A 489 0.02 29.70 -21.67
N ASP A 490 -1.28 29.84 -21.94
CA ASP A 490 -2.16 30.72 -21.17
C ASP A 490 -2.56 30.11 -19.83
N ILE A 491 -2.81 28.80 -19.77
CA ILE A 491 -3.00 28.09 -18.48
C ILE A 491 -1.73 28.19 -17.65
N ALA A 492 -0.56 28.03 -18.27
CA ALA A 492 0.71 28.12 -17.57
C ALA A 492 0.95 29.52 -16.97
N LYS A 493 0.64 30.58 -17.72
CA LYS A 493 0.69 31.97 -17.23
C LYS A 493 -0.32 32.20 -16.10
N ALA A 494 -1.54 31.67 -16.20
CA ALA A 494 -2.54 31.80 -15.16
C ALA A 494 -2.10 31.11 -13.86
N LEU A 495 -1.57 29.88 -13.97
CA LEU A 495 -1.03 29.14 -12.83
C LEU A 495 0.21 29.80 -12.21
N ALA A 496 1.00 30.54 -12.98
CA ALA A 496 2.14 31.30 -12.46
C ALA A 496 1.70 32.36 -11.43
N ARG A 497 0.49 32.91 -11.58
CA ARG A 497 -0.07 33.93 -10.68
C ARG A 497 -0.40 33.41 -9.27
N LEU A 498 -0.39 32.09 -9.06
CA LEU A 498 -0.54 31.52 -7.73
C LEU A 498 0.74 31.78 -6.93
N SER A 499 0.62 32.64 -5.91
CA SER A 499 1.68 32.87 -4.92
C SER A 499 1.44 32.04 -3.68
N SER A 500 2.52 31.61 -3.05
CA SER A 500 2.47 30.85 -1.80
C SER A 500 3.67 31.20 -0.93
N GLY A 501 3.57 30.93 0.38
CA GLY A 501 4.75 30.97 1.23
C GLY A 501 5.74 29.86 0.85
N LEU A 502 6.98 30.01 1.28
CA LEU A 502 8.01 28.99 1.14
C LEU A 502 8.30 28.37 2.51
N TYR A 503 8.23 27.04 2.54
CA TYR A 503 8.33 26.26 3.77
C TYR A 503 9.29 25.09 3.58
N VAL A 504 9.76 24.53 4.69
CA VAL A 504 10.38 23.20 4.75
C VAL A 504 9.52 22.31 5.63
N VAL A 505 9.05 21.20 5.08
CA VAL A 505 8.42 20.14 5.86
C VAL A 505 9.50 19.20 6.34
N THR A 506 9.49 18.86 7.61
CA THR A 506 10.43 17.94 8.25
C THR A 506 9.65 16.88 9.02
N ALA A 507 10.10 15.63 8.97
CA ALA A 507 9.47 14.51 9.66
C ALA A 507 10.55 13.57 10.23
N ASP A 508 10.23 12.90 11.33
CA ASP A 508 11.00 11.81 11.90
C ASP A 508 10.05 10.67 12.25
N SER A 509 10.40 9.46 11.85
CA SER A 509 9.75 8.24 12.30
C SER A 509 10.81 7.21 12.68
N LYS A 510 10.93 6.93 13.98
CA LYS A 510 11.82 5.89 14.54
C LYS A 510 13.27 5.99 14.02
N GLY A 511 13.79 7.22 13.85
CA GLY A 511 15.16 7.49 13.40
C GLY A 511 15.31 7.71 11.89
N ALA A 512 14.27 7.44 11.09
CA ALA A 512 14.21 7.82 9.69
C ALA A 512 13.75 9.29 9.57
N LYS A 513 14.68 10.16 9.16
CA LYS A 513 14.43 11.60 9.03
C LYS A 513 14.26 12.01 7.57
N GLY A 514 13.33 12.91 7.32
CA GLY A 514 13.06 13.43 5.98
C GLY A 514 12.78 14.92 5.97
N ALA A 515 13.10 15.56 4.85
CA ALA A 515 12.80 16.96 4.61
C ALA A 515 12.39 17.21 3.16
N MET A 516 11.48 18.16 2.94
CA MET A 516 11.16 18.68 1.61
C MET A 516 10.86 20.17 1.63
N ILE A 517 11.25 20.87 0.56
CA ILE A 517 10.72 22.20 0.28
C ILE A 517 9.25 22.07 -0.11
N ALA A 518 8.40 22.86 0.53
CA ALA A 518 6.98 22.96 0.24
C ALA A 518 6.60 24.39 -0.11
N SER A 519 5.76 24.52 -1.13
CA SER A 519 5.10 25.78 -1.50
C SER A 519 3.59 25.60 -1.63
N TRP A 520 3.06 24.38 -1.68
CA TRP A 520 1.63 24.15 -1.76
C TRP A 520 1.10 23.88 -0.36
N VAL A 521 0.98 24.96 0.41
CA VAL A 521 0.51 24.97 1.79
C VAL A 521 -0.61 25.99 1.94
N ALA A 522 -1.68 25.59 2.60
CA ALA A 522 -2.81 26.47 2.91
C ALA A 522 -3.43 26.10 4.26
N GLN A 523 -3.90 27.11 5.00
CA GLN A 523 -4.77 26.85 6.15
C GLN A 523 -6.09 26.28 5.65
N ALA A 524 -6.56 25.20 6.29
CA ALA A 524 -7.70 24.42 5.88
C ALA A 524 -8.83 24.38 6.91
N SER A 525 -8.54 24.65 8.19
CA SER A 525 -9.54 24.59 9.26
C SER A 525 -9.17 25.49 10.45
N PHE A 526 -10.21 25.93 11.18
CA PHE A 526 -10.11 26.59 12.49
C PHE A 526 -10.51 25.66 13.65
N GLU A 527 -11.37 24.65 13.40
CA GLU A 527 -11.90 23.74 14.42
C GLU A 527 -11.88 22.28 13.92
N PRO A 528 -10.86 21.47 14.28
CA PRO A 528 -9.61 21.89 14.93
C PRO A 528 -8.73 22.72 13.98
N LEU A 529 -7.70 23.39 14.50
CA LEU A 529 -6.73 24.12 13.68
C LEU A 529 -6.08 23.14 12.68
N GLY A 530 -6.14 23.47 11.39
CA GLY A 530 -5.68 22.54 10.36
C GLY A 530 -5.13 23.21 9.13
N LEU A 531 -4.21 22.52 8.47
CA LEU A 531 -3.58 22.95 7.22
C LEU A 531 -3.50 21.79 6.23
N THR A 532 -3.36 22.14 4.95
CA THR A 532 -3.02 21.19 3.89
C THR A 532 -1.62 21.41 3.39
N VAL A 533 -0.90 20.33 3.10
CA VAL A 533 0.39 20.31 2.40
C VAL A 533 0.30 19.36 1.22
N ALA A 534 0.72 19.80 0.03
CA ALA A 534 0.89 18.87 -1.09
C ALA A 534 2.28 18.22 -1.04
N VAL A 535 2.31 16.89 -0.97
CA VAL A 535 3.53 16.07 -0.90
C VAL A 535 3.63 15.27 -2.19
N ALA A 536 4.69 15.49 -2.97
CA ALA A 536 4.88 14.73 -4.21
C ALA A 536 5.17 13.25 -3.91
N LYS A 537 4.57 12.34 -4.70
CA LYS A 537 4.68 10.88 -4.49
C LYS A 537 6.10 10.34 -4.66
N ASP A 538 6.92 11.05 -5.44
CA ASP A 538 8.32 10.72 -5.74
C ASP A 538 9.31 11.33 -4.73
N ARG A 539 8.85 11.75 -3.54
CA ARG A 539 9.70 12.27 -2.48
C ARG A 539 9.86 11.26 -1.36
N ALA A 540 11.07 11.17 -0.82
CA ALA A 540 11.39 10.27 0.29
C ALA A 540 10.52 10.52 1.52
N ILE A 541 10.28 11.79 1.87
CA ILE A 541 9.46 12.17 3.04
C ILE A 541 8.01 11.67 2.96
N GLU A 542 7.52 11.27 1.78
CA GLU A 542 6.17 10.75 1.63
C GLU A 542 5.91 9.54 2.52
N SER A 543 6.88 8.64 2.70
CA SER A 543 6.72 7.47 3.58
C SER A 543 6.75 7.81 5.07
N LEU A 544 7.14 9.04 5.43
CA LEU A 544 7.14 9.57 6.80
C LEU A 544 5.92 10.46 7.11
N MET A 545 4.98 10.58 6.16
CA MET A 545 3.79 11.44 6.28
C MET A 545 2.51 10.65 6.01
N GLN A 546 2.41 9.44 6.56
CA GLN A 546 1.19 8.62 6.55
C GLN A 546 0.20 9.14 7.62
N VAL A 547 -1.04 8.65 7.58
CA VAL A 547 -2.05 9.04 8.57
C VAL A 547 -1.59 8.64 9.98
N GLY A 548 -1.63 9.59 10.91
CA GLY A 548 -1.11 9.42 12.26
C GLY A 548 0.31 9.97 12.48
N ASP A 549 1.11 10.10 11.43
CA ASP A 549 2.50 10.53 11.56
C ASP A 549 2.61 12.02 11.94
N PRO A 550 3.57 12.39 12.82
CA PRO A 550 3.89 13.77 13.12
C PRO A 550 4.85 14.39 12.08
N PHE A 551 4.73 15.70 11.88
CA PHE A 551 5.72 16.47 11.12
C PHE A 551 5.78 17.91 11.62
N VAL A 552 6.82 18.65 11.21
CA VAL A 552 6.95 20.08 11.45
C VAL A 552 6.95 20.84 10.13
N LEU A 553 6.18 21.92 10.06
CA LEU A 553 6.20 22.87 8.97
C LEU A 553 7.01 24.10 9.39
N ASN A 554 8.15 24.31 8.74
CA ASN A 554 9.09 25.40 9.02
C ASN A 554 8.87 26.53 8.03
N CYS A 555 8.50 27.72 8.51
CA CYS A 555 8.30 28.91 7.70
C CYS A 555 9.64 29.59 7.40
N LEU A 556 9.98 29.78 6.12
CA LEU A 556 11.25 30.42 5.76
C LEU A 556 11.11 31.94 5.68
N GLY A 557 12.13 32.68 6.11
CA GLY A 557 12.16 34.15 6.05
C GLY A 557 12.69 34.70 4.71
N GLU A 558 12.12 35.81 4.23
CA GLU A 558 12.52 36.47 2.97
C GLU A 558 14.02 36.79 2.87
N ALA A 559 14.67 37.11 3.99
CA ALA A 559 16.07 37.52 3.99
C ALA A 559 17.06 36.35 3.81
N LYS A 560 16.70 35.13 4.23
CA LYS A 560 17.65 34.00 4.36
C LYS A 560 17.18 32.69 3.71
N TYR A 561 15.99 32.64 3.12
CA TYR A 561 15.44 31.39 2.57
C TYR A 561 16.34 30.72 1.50
N GLY A 562 17.18 31.47 0.78
CA GLY A 562 17.99 30.96 -0.32
C GLY A 562 18.97 29.86 0.09
N VAL A 563 19.50 29.91 1.32
CA VAL A 563 20.45 28.91 1.84
C VAL A 563 19.73 27.57 2.07
N LEU A 564 18.67 27.59 2.87
CA LEU A 564 17.85 26.41 3.16
C LEU A 564 17.20 25.85 1.88
N MET A 565 16.71 26.72 0.99
CA MET A 565 16.15 26.30 -0.29
C MET A 565 17.18 25.58 -1.16
N LYS A 566 18.40 26.11 -1.29
CA LYS A 566 19.46 25.45 -2.06
C LYS A 566 19.85 24.10 -1.43
N HIS A 567 19.94 24.05 -0.10
CA HIS A 567 20.25 22.83 0.64
C HIS A 567 19.21 21.73 0.42
N PHE A 568 17.93 22.00 0.65
CA PHE A 568 16.88 21.00 0.54
C PHE A 568 16.42 20.70 -0.90
N LEU A 569 16.89 21.46 -1.90
CA LEU A 569 16.70 21.15 -3.32
C LEU A 569 17.84 20.32 -3.93
N GLN A 570 18.98 20.18 -3.25
CA GLN A 570 20.06 19.35 -3.75
C GLN A 570 19.67 17.87 -3.72
N ARG A 571 20.32 17.06 -4.58
CA ARG A 571 20.15 15.61 -4.54
C ARG A 571 21.02 15.04 -3.43
N PHE A 572 20.40 14.27 -2.55
CA PHE A 572 21.08 13.49 -1.53
C PHE A 572 21.13 12.04 -2.00
N PRO A 573 22.28 11.35 -1.87
CA PRO A 573 22.32 9.90 -2.04
C PRO A 573 21.31 9.22 -1.10
N PRO A 574 20.78 8.04 -1.47
CA PRO A 574 19.91 7.27 -0.60
C PRO A 574 20.53 7.03 0.79
N GLY A 575 19.76 7.28 1.85
CA GLY A 575 20.20 7.14 3.25
C GLY A 575 21.13 8.24 3.77
N ALA A 576 21.49 9.24 2.97
CA ALA A 576 22.31 10.35 3.43
C ALA A 576 21.54 11.27 4.40
N ASP A 577 22.24 11.83 5.38
CA ASP A 577 21.66 12.81 6.30
C ASP A 577 21.29 14.11 5.57
N ARG A 578 19.98 14.33 5.39
CA ARG A 578 19.41 15.52 4.75
C ARG A 578 19.59 16.79 5.57
N PHE A 579 19.90 16.68 6.86
CA PHE A 579 20.08 17.80 7.78
C PHE A 579 21.55 18.14 8.03
N ALA A 580 22.49 17.40 7.42
CA ALA A 580 23.92 17.66 7.59
C ALA A 580 24.26 19.11 7.26
N GLY A 581 24.79 19.83 8.25
CA GLY A 581 25.14 21.26 8.12
C GLY A 581 23.97 22.24 8.26
N VAL A 582 22.80 21.78 8.71
CA VAL A 582 21.64 22.62 9.04
C VAL A 582 21.35 22.52 10.52
N ASP A 583 21.30 23.67 11.20
CA ASP A 583 20.97 23.71 12.63
C ASP A 583 19.50 23.39 12.86
N THR A 584 19.26 22.42 13.75
CA THR A 584 17.91 21.96 14.12
C THR A 584 17.76 21.84 15.64
N PHE A 585 16.51 21.90 16.10
CA PHE A 585 16.11 21.53 17.45
C PHE A 585 14.93 20.55 17.38
N GLU A 586 14.74 19.76 18.44
CA GLU A 586 13.64 18.79 18.51
C GLU A 586 12.35 19.49 18.96
N ALA A 587 11.27 19.35 18.18
CA ALA A 587 9.95 19.87 18.55
C ALA A 587 9.23 18.92 19.53
N ASN A 588 8.10 19.33 20.12
CA ASN A 588 7.41 18.52 21.13
C ASN A 588 6.87 17.19 20.55
N ASN A 589 6.57 17.15 19.25
CA ASN A 589 6.18 15.96 18.52
C ASN A 589 7.36 15.08 18.05
N GLY A 590 8.60 15.39 18.45
CA GLY A 590 9.83 14.65 18.14
C GLY A 590 10.43 14.94 16.76
N ALA A 591 9.71 15.62 15.86
CA ALA A 591 10.23 15.94 14.54
C ALA A 591 11.18 17.16 14.57
N PRO A 592 12.16 17.25 13.65
CA PRO A 592 13.16 18.32 13.66
C PRO A 592 12.54 19.66 13.25
N ALA A 593 12.74 20.72 14.02
CA ALA A 593 12.45 22.09 13.62
C ALA A 593 13.76 22.81 13.24
N LEU A 594 13.70 23.67 12.22
CA LEU A 594 14.87 24.39 11.72
C LEU A 594 15.11 25.66 12.54
N SER A 595 16.32 25.82 13.10
CA SER A 595 16.67 26.99 13.91
C SER A 595 16.64 28.30 13.12
N GLU A 596 16.91 28.24 11.81
CA GLU A 596 16.89 29.38 10.90
C GLU A 596 15.50 29.72 10.32
N ALA A 597 14.48 28.91 10.62
CA ALA A 597 13.10 29.25 10.25
C ALA A 597 12.63 30.46 11.08
N ILE A 598 11.64 31.21 10.57
CA ILE A 598 11.02 32.36 11.27
C ILE A 598 9.82 31.95 12.12
N ALA A 599 9.26 30.76 11.85
CA ALA A 599 8.26 30.09 12.66
C ALA A 599 8.29 28.59 12.38
N TYR A 600 7.82 27.78 13.32
CA TYR A 600 7.60 26.35 13.15
C TYR A 600 6.20 25.97 13.64
N ILE A 601 5.59 24.99 12.96
CA ILE A 601 4.23 24.52 13.26
C ILE A 601 4.27 23.00 13.36
N GLU A 602 3.93 22.47 14.53
CA GLU A 602 3.86 21.03 14.79
C GLU A 602 2.50 20.51 14.32
N CYS A 603 2.53 19.46 13.51
CA CYS A 603 1.37 18.92 12.84
C CYS A 603 1.26 17.40 13.04
N LYS A 604 0.03 16.88 12.99
CA LYS A 604 -0.26 15.44 12.90
C LYS A 604 -1.15 15.17 11.70
N VAL A 605 -0.74 14.24 10.83
CA VAL A 605 -1.52 13.88 9.64
C VAL A 605 -2.85 13.23 10.03
N LYS A 606 -3.95 13.72 9.47
CA LYS A 606 -5.30 13.20 9.73
C LYS A 606 -5.91 12.50 8.54
N SER A 607 -5.67 12.99 7.33
CA SER A 607 -6.15 12.34 6.11
C SER A 607 -5.30 12.73 4.91
N ARG A 608 -5.41 11.93 3.84
CA ARG A 608 -4.66 12.12 2.60
C ARG A 608 -5.58 11.89 1.43
N MET A 609 -5.54 12.81 0.46
CA MET A 609 -6.25 12.68 -0.81
C MET A 609 -5.26 12.40 -1.93
N GLU A 610 -5.48 11.30 -2.66
CA GLU A 610 -4.65 10.94 -3.80
C GLU A 610 -4.92 11.86 -4.99
N THR A 611 -3.87 12.39 -5.60
CA THR A 611 -3.91 13.02 -6.93
C THR A 611 -2.97 12.25 -7.87
N ASN A 612 -2.78 12.72 -9.11
CA ASN A 612 -1.91 12.02 -10.06
C ASN A 612 -0.46 11.91 -9.58
N ASP A 613 0.17 13.03 -9.21
CA ASP A 613 1.59 13.09 -8.83
C ASP A 613 1.85 13.55 -7.38
N HIS A 614 0.81 13.94 -6.64
CA HIS A 614 0.90 14.36 -5.24
C HIS A 614 -0.14 13.68 -4.36
N TRP A 615 0.14 13.68 -3.06
CA TRP A 615 -0.85 13.56 -2.00
C TRP A 615 -1.19 14.96 -1.49
N ILE A 616 -2.48 15.26 -1.35
CA ILE A 616 -2.90 16.41 -0.55
C ILE A 616 -3.12 15.91 0.87
N THR A 617 -2.21 16.28 1.76
CA THR A 617 -2.20 15.85 3.16
C THR A 617 -2.90 16.89 4.01
N TYR A 618 -4.00 16.52 4.67
CA TYR A 618 -4.63 17.35 5.70
C TYR A 618 -4.06 16.97 7.07
N ALA A 619 -3.64 17.99 7.81
CA ALA A 619 -3.01 17.82 9.11
C ALA A 619 -3.63 18.77 10.13
N GLU A 620 -3.78 18.26 11.35
CA GLU A 620 -4.15 19.05 12.52
C GLU A 620 -2.90 19.68 13.13
N VAL A 621 -2.98 20.97 13.47
CA VAL A 621 -1.92 21.71 14.13
C VAL A 621 -2.03 21.46 15.64
N THR A 622 -0.96 20.96 16.24
CA THR A 622 -0.93 20.58 17.66
C THR A 622 -0.17 21.57 18.53
N SER A 623 0.82 22.26 17.96
CA SER A 623 1.70 23.23 18.64
C SER A 623 2.43 24.08 17.60
N GLY A 624 3.17 25.10 18.02
CA GLY A 624 4.01 25.91 17.16
C GLY A 624 4.66 27.07 17.90
N GLY A 625 5.64 27.71 17.26
CA GLY A 625 6.37 28.82 17.83
C GLY A 625 6.85 29.81 16.77
N LEU A 626 6.95 31.07 17.18
CA LEU A 626 7.53 32.16 16.41
C LEU A 626 8.97 32.38 16.86
N THR A 627 9.91 32.34 15.94
CA THR A 627 11.36 32.47 16.22
C THR A 627 11.89 33.84 15.81
N ASP A 628 11.23 34.52 14.86
CA ASP A 628 11.51 35.91 14.48
C ASP A 628 10.19 36.65 14.19
N ALA A 629 9.83 37.59 15.07
CA ALA A 629 8.56 38.31 14.99
C ALA A 629 8.56 39.45 13.96
N ASP A 630 9.74 39.92 13.56
CA ASP A 630 9.88 41.07 12.65
C ASP A 630 10.12 40.61 11.20
N ALA A 631 10.48 39.34 10.99
CA ALA A 631 10.71 38.77 9.68
C ALA A 631 9.42 38.43 8.91
N LYS A 632 9.45 38.67 7.59
CA LYS A 632 8.38 38.27 6.67
C LYS A 632 8.65 36.89 6.08
N THR A 633 7.59 36.11 5.88
CA THR A 633 7.65 34.81 5.20
C THR A 633 8.06 34.98 3.74
N ALA A 634 9.04 34.18 3.31
CA ALA A 634 9.46 34.10 1.92
C ALA A 634 8.30 33.69 1.02
N VAL A 635 8.13 34.39 -0.09
CA VAL A 635 7.07 34.11 -1.07
C VAL A 635 7.65 33.39 -2.28
N HIS A 636 7.13 32.20 -2.57
CA HIS A 636 7.40 31.49 -3.81
C HIS A 636 6.47 32.00 -4.92
N ARG A 637 7.08 32.52 -6.00
CA ARG A 637 6.39 32.87 -7.26
C ARG A 637 6.89 31.94 -8.36
N ARG A 638 5.98 31.19 -8.97
CA ARG A 638 6.34 30.22 -10.00
C ARG A 638 6.72 30.95 -11.29
N LYS A 639 7.96 30.79 -11.73
CA LYS A 639 8.40 31.33 -13.02
C LYS A 639 8.00 30.40 -14.17
N VAL A 640 7.26 30.92 -15.14
CA VAL A 640 6.93 30.21 -16.39
C VAL A 640 7.51 31.01 -17.55
N ALA A 641 8.60 30.51 -18.15
CA ALA A 641 9.40 31.25 -19.13
C ALA A 641 9.85 32.62 -18.58
N ASN A 642 9.33 33.72 -19.14
CA ASN A 642 9.64 35.09 -18.72
C ASN A 642 8.55 35.73 -17.84
N TYR A 643 7.55 34.95 -17.40
CA TYR A 643 6.39 35.44 -16.66
C TYR A 643 6.39 34.94 -15.20
N TYR A 644 5.89 35.79 -14.30
CA TYR A 644 5.64 35.51 -12.88
C TYR A 644 4.15 35.61 -12.56
#